data_AF-A0A285PGQ9-F1
#
_entry.id   AF-A0A285PGQ9-F1
#
_cell.length_a   1.000
_cell.length_b   1.000
_cell.length_c   1.000
_cell.angle_alpha   90.00
_cell.angle_beta   90.00
_cell.angle_gamma   90.00
#
_symmetry.space_group_name_H-M   'P 1'
#
loop_
_entity.id
_entity.type
_entity.pdbx_description
1 polymer ?
#
loop_
_entity_poly.entity_id
_entity_poly.type
_entity_poly.pdbx_seq_one_letter_code
_entity_poly.pdbx_strand_id
1 'polypeptide(L)'
;MTISSEINKSGPYVGNGVVIQFDFDFKIDEAAHLHVIRTSVSGVEAVLTENEYQVSLDADRTGSVTLSDPLPTGEKITLLLNPPFNQLVDLPNQGAWNPEVLESALDKLTSCLLKLREEVSRAVKIKASTDLADLDDLLADIERLADVASEVKSLVGVKADIITCAANIAAILAADDEAVNAASSAQTTSNLRDEVATMKQLVEAAKDQAIAARDAAQAANPIPASDKGRELVAKDTAAEMRTVLGAMAVEEVPSGVPVGALIDWPVDAVPAFWARADGSAFSRSTYSDLHDALAPEFTVTITNGSAIMTSIGSAQGFRAGMAIEGAGIPVGTTIQSVDGANQITLSANATANGTKCRVYRYGNGDGSTTFNLPNFAGRVSRTWDPSGAINPDEAALGVSQEDALQGHWHDHFAHGSNIGQGSGGSAINDRTDSTWTQKVTASDGKTSVRTAIADGINGQPRIASETRSKSLIVNKIIKVSGGVDDSGVLAAAGALADIASAVAKADEVERVAKNKVANITNTHATYLAPTWTEAKGVEVAVLSTTIENIAVGNKVKGAVHIFCESENNVTYYITRNGVDLIRGTGGGDNGANGYIATISDVQISNTPSLLSFNFFDEAPGAGENIYKIMTQSSGGSAQTVAINHTISGGTGANAEYGVSSVILEEVQA
;
A
#
# COMPACT_ATOMS: atom_id res chain seq x y z
N MET A 1 86.91 4.73 68.38
CA MET A 1 85.81 3.86 67.90
C MET A 1 85.76 3.78 66.39
N THR A 2 86.04 4.79 65.59
CA THR A 2 85.85 4.80 64.12
C THR A 2 84.41 4.52 63.63
N ILE A 3 83.76 5.59 63.18
CA ILE A 3 82.47 5.56 62.50
C ILE A 3 82.70 5.33 61.01
N SER A 4 82.36 4.14 60.53
CA SER A 4 82.53 3.71 59.14
C SER A 4 81.23 3.61 58.35
N SER A 5 80.10 3.98 58.95
CA SER A 5 78.76 3.91 58.37
C SER A 5 78.09 5.28 58.40
N GLU A 6 77.20 5.52 57.43
CA GLU A 6 76.41 6.76 57.34
C GLU A 6 75.03 6.63 58.00
N ILE A 7 74.69 5.45 58.53
CA ILE A 7 73.42 5.21 59.23
C ILE A 7 73.37 6.10 60.48
N ASN A 8 72.29 6.85 60.62
CA ASN A 8 72.05 7.82 61.70
C ASN A 8 70.61 7.77 62.22
N LYS A 9 69.82 6.82 61.72
CA LYS A 9 68.40 6.63 61.99
C LYS A 9 68.04 5.15 61.92
N SER A 10 67.20 4.71 62.85
CA SER A 10 66.61 3.37 62.87
C SER A 10 65.09 3.47 63.03
N GLY A 11 64.36 2.61 62.34
CA GLY A 11 62.90 2.70 62.21
C GLY A 11 62.44 3.66 61.09
N PRO A 12 61.16 4.07 61.07
CA PRO A 12 60.16 3.85 62.11
C PRO A 12 59.75 2.37 62.22
N TYR A 13 59.90 1.79 63.41
CA TYR A 13 59.35 0.46 63.72
C TYR A 13 57.87 0.59 64.03
N VAL A 14 57.05 -0.31 63.48
CA VAL A 14 55.60 -0.31 63.72
C VAL A 14 55.29 -1.18 64.94
N GLY A 15 54.58 -0.60 65.91
CA GLY A 15 54.11 -1.32 67.09
C GLY A 15 53.08 -2.37 66.73
N ASN A 16 53.16 -3.51 67.43
CA ASN A 16 52.20 -4.61 67.35
C ASN A 16 51.56 -4.93 68.71
N GLY A 17 51.76 -4.06 69.72
CA GLY A 17 51.27 -4.23 71.08
C GLY A 17 52.00 -5.27 71.91
N VAL A 18 53.10 -5.86 71.42
CA VAL A 18 53.84 -6.94 72.10
C VAL A 18 55.35 -6.66 72.21
N VAL A 19 55.97 -6.09 71.18
CA VAL A 19 57.43 -5.85 71.16
C VAL A 19 57.78 -4.62 72.00
N ILE A 20 58.80 -4.79 72.87
CA ILE A 20 59.35 -3.71 73.72
C ILE A 20 60.78 -3.29 73.33
N GLN A 21 61.53 -4.14 72.62
CA GLN A 21 62.93 -3.88 72.27
C GLN A 21 63.07 -3.52 70.79
N PHE A 22 63.83 -2.46 70.50
CA PHE A 22 64.07 -1.94 69.16
C PHE A 22 65.56 -1.65 68.98
N ASP A 23 66.19 -2.31 68.02
CA ASP A 23 67.62 -2.23 67.82
C ASP A 23 68.01 -1.01 66.96
N PHE A 24 69.24 -0.54 67.12
CA PHE A 24 69.85 0.48 66.27
C PHE A 24 71.31 0.13 65.94
N ASP A 25 71.66 0.34 64.67
CA ASP A 25 72.94 -0.09 64.11
C ASP A 25 73.94 1.08 63.98
N PHE A 26 73.57 2.29 64.42
CA PHE A 26 74.47 3.43 64.47
C PHE A 26 75.15 3.55 65.83
N LYS A 27 76.39 4.04 65.82
CA LYS A 27 77.23 4.06 67.02
C LYS A 27 76.95 5.29 67.88
N ILE A 28 76.80 5.10 69.19
CA ILE A 28 76.66 6.20 70.16
C ILE A 28 77.70 6.08 71.29
N ASP A 29 78.22 7.21 71.76
CA ASP A 29 79.21 7.21 72.86
C ASP A 29 78.56 7.03 74.24
N GLU A 30 77.38 7.60 74.44
CA GLU A 30 76.61 7.55 75.68
C GLU A 30 75.11 7.44 75.37
N ALA A 31 74.31 6.88 76.28
CA ALA A 31 72.87 6.66 76.07
C ALA A 31 72.11 7.97 75.73
N ALA A 32 72.51 9.10 76.32
CA ALA A 32 71.91 10.41 76.07
C ALA A 32 72.14 10.94 74.64
N HIS A 33 73.06 10.33 73.87
CA HIS A 33 73.28 10.65 72.47
C HIS A 33 72.26 9.98 71.53
N LEU A 34 71.17 9.44 72.09
CA LEU A 34 70.06 8.86 71.35
C LEU A 34 68.80 9.71 71.53
N HIS A 35 68.07 9.94 70.43
CA HIS A 35 66.79 10.63 70.46
C HIS A 35 65.70 9.66 70.00
N VAL A 36 64.78 9.34 70.91
CA VAL A 36 63.71 8.36 70.70
C VAL A 36 62.39 9.09 70.51
N ILE A 37 61.72 8.86 69.38
CA ILE A 37 60.48 9.54 69.01
C ILE A 37 59.38 8.50 68.82
N ARG A 38 58.24 8.70 69.48
CA ARG A 38 57.01 7.93 69.26
C ARG A 38 56.02 8.72 68.42
N THR A 39 55.49 8.10 67.37
CA THR A 39 54.46 8.67 66.50
C THR A 39 53.13 7.97 66.73
N SER A 40 52.09 8.73 67.06
CA SER A 40 50.74 8.19 67.26
C SER A 40 50.08 7.76 65.95
N VAL A 41 48.95 7.03 66.02
CA VAL A 41 48.14 6.63 64.85
C VAL A 41 47.66 7.80 64.00
N SER A 42 47.51 8.98 64.61
CA SER A 42 47.11 10.22 63.92
C SER A 42 48.30 10.99 63.32
N GLY A 43 49.52 10.45 63.43
CA GLY A 43 50.74 11.05 62.88
C GLY A 43 51.40 12.10 63.77
N VAL A 44 50.99 12.24 65.04
CA VAL A 44 51.59 13.20 65.98
C VAL A 44 52.84 12.60 66.61
N GLU A 45 53.97 13.30 66.52
CA GLU A 45 55.26 12.88 67.08
C GLU A 45 55.49 13.45 68.49
N ALA A 46 56.00 12.61 69.40
CA ALA A 46 56.39 12.97 70.76
C ALA A 46 57.75 12.35 71.10
N VAL A 47 58.61 13.12 71.77
CA VAL A 47 59.93 12.67 72.23
C VAL A 47 59.80 11.92 73.54
N LEU A 48 60.37 10.71 73.62
CA LEU A 48 60.40 9.93 74.86
C LEU A 48 61.56 10.39 75.74
N THR A 49 61.30 10.44 77.04
CA THR A 49 62.27 10.81 78.08
C THR A 49 63.01 9.57 78.62
N GLU A 50 64.18 9.77 79.25
CA GLU A 50 65.04 8.68 79.73
C GLU A 50 64.40 7.73 80.77
N ASN A 51 63.24 8.07 81.34
CA ASN A 51 62.48 7.20 82.24
C ASN A 51 61.52 6.25 81.50
N GLU A 52 61.25 6.50 80.21
CA GLU A 52 60.29 5.74 79.41
C GLU A 52 60.96 4.60 78.63
N TYR A 53 62.28 4.61 78.54
CA TYR A 53 63.07 3.63 77.83
C TYR A 53 64.47 3.45 78.44
N GLN A 54 65.06 2.29 78.22
CA GLN A 54 66.44 1.98 78.60
C GLN A 54 67.28 1.67 77.36
N VAL A 55 68.53 2.13 77.35
CA VAL A 55 69.48 1.88 76.26
C VAL A 55 70.49 0.82 76.71
N SER A 56 70.66 -0.21 75.89
CA SER A 56 71.71 -1.22 76.06
C SER A 56 72.70 -1.12 74.90
N LEU A 57 74.00 -1.05 75.21
CA LEU A 57 75.08 -0.95 74.22
C LEU A 57 75.93 -2.22 74.20
N ASP A 58 76.32 -2.65 73.01
CA ASP A 58 77.28 -3.73 72.80
C ASP A 58 78.74 -3.21 72.76
N ALA A 59 79.69 -4.12 72.52
CA ALA A 59 81.12 -3.80 72.47
C ALA A 59 81.50 -2.84 71.33
N ASP A 60 80.71 -2.81 70.26
CA ASP A 60 80.90 -1.92 69.10
C ASP A 60 80.17 -0.57 69.28
N ARG A 61 79.52 -0.40 70.44
CA ARG A 61 78.61 0.69 70.86
C ARG A 61 77.46 0.97 69.89
N THR A 62 77.00 -0.06 69.19
CA THR A 62 75.63 -0.16 68.69
C THR A 62 74.74 -0.74 69.79
N GLY A 63 73.44 -0.88 69.58
CA GLY A 63 72.60 -1.36 70.67
C GLY A 63 71.11 -1.39 70.43
N SER A 64 70.36 -1.38 71.52
CA SER A 64 68.90 -1.45 71.50
C SER A 64 68.26 -0.54 72.54
N VAL A 65 67.06 -0.07 72.23
CA VAL A 65 66.16 0.62 73.14
C VAL A 65 65.09 -0.35 73.61
N THR A 66 64.93 -0.49 74.93
CA THR A 66 63.86 -1.27 75.55
C THR A 66 62.88 -0.33 76.24
N LEU A 67 61.62 -0.34 75.79
CA LEU A 67 60.53 0.43 76.39
C LEU A 67 60.01 -0.25 77.66
N SER A 68 59.47 0.55 78.58
CA SER A 68 58.80 0.03 79.79
C SER A 68 57.50 -0.73 79.49
N ASP A 69 56.79 -0.34 78.43
CA ASP A 69 55.55 -0.97 77.95
C ASP A 69 55.64 -1.30 76.45
N PRO A 70 54.96 -2.36 75.95
CA PRO A 70 54.92 -2.69 74.52
C PRO A 70 54.42 -1.54 73.65
N LEU A 71 55.06 -1.32 72.50
CA LEU A 71 54.64 -0.26 71.56
C LEU A 71 53.26 -0.60 70.97
N PRO A 72 52.21 0.22 71.19
CA PRO A 72 50.84 -0.10 70.77
C PRO A 72 50.67 -0.32 69.27
N THR A 73 49.68 -1.13 68.88
CA THR A 73 49.41 -1.43 67.46
C THR A 73 49.08 -0.16 66.68
N GLY A 74 49.85 0.08 65.62
CA GLY A 74 49.67 1.23 64.72
C GLY A 74 50.43 2.49 65.12
N GLU A 75 50.98 2.56 66.34
CA GLU A 75 51.98 3.57 66.69
C GLU A 75 53.34 3.19 66.12
N LYS A 76 54.23 4.18 65.99
CA LYS A 76 55.58 3.98 65.45
C LYS A 76 56.62 4.50 66.42
N ILE A 77 57.82 3.91 66.41
CA ILE A 77 58.98 4.43 67.13
C ILE A 77 60.16 4.62 66.18
N THR A 78 60.82 5.77 66.29
CA THR A 78 61.97 6.16 65.48
C THR A 78 63.13 6.51 66.40
N LEU A 79 64.31 5.96 66.12
CA LEU A 79 65.53 6.19 66.89
C LEU A 79 66.50 7.02 66.04
N LEU A 80 66.98 8.14 66.56
CA LEU A 80 67.86 9.06 65.85
C LEU A 80 69.16 9.31 66.64
N LEU A 81 70.26 9.40 65.91
CA LEU A 81 71.55 9.81 66.45
C LEU A 81 71.52 11.28 66.89
N ASN A 82 71.88 11.56 68.15
CA ASN A 82 71.73 12.86 68.78
C ASN A 82 72.92 13.29 69.68
N PRO A 83 74.16 13.34 69.17
CA PRO A 83 75.29 13.85 69.95
C PRO A 83 75.18 15.37 70.19
N PRO A 84 75.72 15.88 71.31
CA PRO A 84 75.79 17.32 71.58
C PRO A 84 76.91 17.99 70.77
N PHE A 85 76.63 19.18 70.24
CA PHE A 85 77.58 20.01 69.48
C PHE A 85 78.54 20.79 70.40
N ASN A 86 79.29 20.10 71.25
CA ASN A 86 80.34 20.68 72.08
C ASN A 86 81.67 19.92 71.92
N GLN A 87 82.78 20.65 71.95
CA GLN A 87 84.12 20.09 72.01
C GLN A 87 84.62 20.18 73.46
N LEU A 88 84.82 19.03 74.10
CA LEU A 88 85.31 18.95 75.49
C LEU A 88 86.81 18.63 75.56
N VAL A 89 87.40 18.15 74.46
CA VAL A 89 88.82 17.82 74.37
C VAL A 89 89.63 19.07 74.04
N ASP A 90 90.52 19.45 74.96
CA ASP A 90 91.49 20.53 74.80
C ASP A 90 92.92 19.94 74.81
N LEU A 91 93.65 20.11 73.71
CA LEU A 91 94.98 19.51 73.53
C LEU A 91 96.07 20.53 73.87
N PRO A 92 96.93 20.27 74.89
CA PRO A 92 97.99 21.19 75.24
C PRO A 92 99.12 21.18 74.21
N ASN A 93 99.72 22.35 73.96
CA ASN A 93 100.85 22.48 73.05
C ASN A 93 102.08 21.71 73.60
N GLN A 94 102.76 20.92 72.75
CA GLN A 94 103.90 20.06 73.09
C GLN A 94 103.62 18.93 74.11
N GLY A 95 102.36 18.56 74.33
CA GLY A 95 101.98 17.40 75.15
C GLY A 95 102.21 16.05 74.44
N ALA A 96 102.16 14.95 75.20
CA ALA A 96 102.26 13.60 74.65
C ALA A 96 101.08 13.30 73.69
N TRP A 97 101.38 12.76 72.52
CA TRP A 97 100.36 12.37 71.54
C TRP A 97 99.60 11.13 72.03
N ASN A 98 98.32 11.28 72.35
CA ASN A 98 97.42 10.17 72.70
C ASN A 98 96.41 9.94 71.57
N PRO A 99 96.63 8.91 70.72
CA PRO A 99 95.75 8.62 69.59
C PRO A 99 94.29 8.40 70.00
N GLU A 100 94.02 7.79 71.16
CA GLU A 100 92.64 7.43 71.56
C GLU A 100 91.79 8.66 71.90
N VAL A 101 92.40 9.68 72.50
CA VAL A 101 91.73 10.95 72.82
C VAL A 101 91.38 11.71 71.55
N LEU A 102 92.29 11.71 70.58
CA LEU A 102 92.06 12.29 69.25
C LEU A 102 90.99 11.52 68.47
N GLU A 103 91.06 10.18 68.46
CA GLU A 103 90.09 9.32 67.78
C GLU A 103 88.68 9.54 68.34
N SER A 104 88.52 9.59 69.67
CA SER A 104 87.23 9.84 70.30
C SER A 104 86.67 11.24 69.98
N ALA A 105 87.53 12.26 69.89
CA ALA A 105 87.11 13.60 69.49
C ALA A 105 86.68 13.66 68.01
N LEU A 106 87.40 12.96 67.13
CA LEU A 106 87.06 12.87 65.70
C LEU A 106 85.80 12.02 65.45
N ASP A 107 85.61 10.95 66.20
CA ASP A 107 84.39 10.13 66.16
C ASP A 107 83.16 10.96 66.54
N LYS A 108 83.24 11.73 67.63
CA LYS A 108 82.15 12.61 68.03
C LYS A 108 81.83 13.67 66.97
N LEU A 109 82.86 14.29 66.38
CA LEU A 109 82.66 15.23 65.27
C LEU A 109 81.99 14.55 64.07
N THR A 110 82.37 13.32 63.76
CA THR A 110 81.75 12.53 62.70
C THR A 110 80.28 12.23 63.01
N SER A 111 79.94 11.86 64.25
CA SER A 111 78.54 11.70 64.70
C SER A 111 77.73 12.99 64.58
N CYS A 112 78.30 14.14 64.96
CA CYS A 112 77.65 15.44 64.82
C CYS A 112 77.35 15.78 63.36
N LEU A 113 78.26 15.45 62.44
CA LEU A 113 78.04 15.63 61.00
C LEU A 113 76.95 14.69 60.47
N LEU A 114 76.89 13.44 60.95
CA LEU A 114 75.82 12.51 60.59
C LEU A 114 74.45 12.99 61.10
N LYS A 115 74.38 13.58 62.29
CA LYS A 115 73.15 14.23 62.79
C LYS A 115 72.73 15.40 61.89
N LEU A 116 73.64 16.33 61.59
CA LEU A 116 73.32 17.47 60.71
C LEU A 116 72.85 16.98 59.33
N ARG A 117 73.45 15.91 58.81
CA ARG A 117 73.02 15.30 57.55
C ARG A 117 71.59 14.80 57.61
N GLU A 118 71.17 14.14 58.70
CA GLU A 118 69.77 13.71 58.88
C GLU A 118 68.83 14.90 58.83
N GLU A 119 69.10 15.91 59.67
CA GLU A 119 68.24 17.09 59.81
C GLU A 119 68.14 17.88 58.49
N VAL A 120 69.25 18.04 57.78
CA VAL A 120 69.28 18.71 56.47
C VAL A 120 68.63 17.84 55.38
N SER A 121 68.65 16.52 55.48
CA SER A 121 68.04 15.63 54.48
C SER A 121 66.51 15.66 54.50
N ARG A 122 65.91 15.98 55.65
CA ARG A 122 64.47 16.19 55.80
C ARG A 122 64.03 17.65 55.69
N ALA A 123 64.96 18.58 55.45
CA ALA A 123 64.64 19.96 55.14
C ALA A 123 64.23 20.13 53.67
N VAL A 124 63.38 21.12 53.39
CA VAL A 124 63.10 21.55 52.01
C VAL A 124 64.37 22.17 51.44
N LYS A 125 64.88 21.61 50.34
CA LYS A 125 66.08 22.11 49.65
C LYS A 125 65.69 22.81 48.37
N ILE A 126 66.19 24.03 48.20
CA ILE A 126 66.17 24.73 46.91
C ILE A 126 67.41 24.34 46.09
N LYS A 127 67.39 24.65 44.79
CA LYS A 127 68.53 24.36 43.90
C LYS A 127 69.77 25.13 44.39
N ALA A 128 70.94 24.51 44.29
CA ALA A 128 72.19 25.12 44.76
C ALA A 128 72.57 26.43 44.04
N SER A 129 71.99 26.68 42.86
CA SER A 129 72.19 27.90 42.07
C SER A 129 71.18 29.01 42.37
N THR A 130 70.24 28.78 43.29
CA THR A 130 69.15 29.71 43.63
C THR A 130 69.55 30.56 44.83
N ASP A 131 69.19 31.84 44.82
CA ASP A 131 69.46 32.75 45.93
C ASP A 131 68.48 32.47 47.08
N LEU A 132 68.89 32.70 48.33
CA LEU A 132 68.01 32.59 49.48
C LEU A 132 66.85 33.60 49.44
N ALA A 133 67.00 34.70 48.69
CA ALA A 133 65.92 35.65 48.44
C ALA A 133 64.76 35.06 47.59
N ASP A 134 65.03 34.07 46.74
CA ASP A 134 64.01 33.41 45.91
C ASP A 134 63.21 32.34 46.70
N LEU A 135 63.53 32.15 47.99
CA LEU A 135 62.82 31.25 48.89
C LEU A 135 61.44 31.79 49.27
N ASP A 136 61.29 33.12 49.32
CA ASP A 136 60.02 33.79 49.59
C ASP A 136 58.99 33.49 48.49
N ASP A 137 59.44 33.34 47.24
CA ASP A 137 58.59 32.95 46.12
C ASP A 137 58.12 31.49 46.23
N LEU A 138 59.01 30.57 46.62
CA LEU A 138 58.63 29.17 46.86
C LEU A 138 57.67 29.04 48.05
N LEU A 139 57.86 29.83 49.10
CA LEU A 139 56.97 29.88 50.25
C LEU A 139 55.61 30.45 49.85
N ALA A 140 55.58 31.53 49.09
CA ALA A 140 54.36 32.12 48.54
C ALA A 140 53.62 31.17 47.60
N ASP A 141 54.32 30.38 46.79
CA ASP A 141 53.72 29.36 45.93
C ASP A 141 53.07 28.23 46.73
N ILE A 142 53.71 27.77 47.81
CA ILE A 142 53.16 26.75 48.72
C ILE A 142 51.93 27.30 49.46
N GLU A 143 51.97 28.54 49.93
CA GLU A 143 50.83 29.22 50.56
C GLU A 143 49.66 29.40 49.57
N ARG A 144 49.94 29.81 48.32
CA ARG A 144 48.92 29.87 47.26
C ARG A 144 48.32 28.50 46.95
N LEU A 145 49.13 27.44 46.93
CA LEU A 145 48.62 26.09 46.69
C LEU A 145 47.70 25.62 47.84
N ALA A 146 48.04 25.99 49.08
CA ALA A 146 47.24 25.68 50.26
C ALA A 146 45.90 26.44 50.27
N ASP A 147 45.90 27.72 49.90
CA ASP A 147 44.69 28.55 49.81
C ASP A 147 43.72 28.03 48.73
N VAL A 148 44.25 27.68 47.55
CA VAL A 148 43.46 27.20 46.41
C VAL A 148 42.99 25.75 46.58
N ALA A 149 43.59 24.97 47.48
CA ALA A 149 43.19 23.57 47.72
C ALA A 149 41.73 23.42 48.18
N SER A 150 41.23 24.40 48.95
CA SER A 150 39.82 24.41 49.38
C SER A 150 38.86 24.74 48.23
N GLU A 151 39.26 25.64 47.33
CA GLU A 151 38.52 26.03 46.13
C GLU A 151 38.50 24.92 45.06
N VAL A 152 39.61 24.20 44.88
CA VAL A 152 39.66 23.01 44.00
C VAL A 152 38.70 21.92 44.49
N LYS A 153 38.50 21.81 45.80
CA LYS A 153 37.55 20.85 46.39
C LYS A 153 36.10 21.27 46.19
N SER A 154 35.80 22.58 46.13
CA SER A 154 34.45 23.09 45.83
C SER A 154 34.10 22.95 44.34
N LEU A 155 35.08 23.04 43.43
CA LEU A 155 34.93 22.77 41.98
C LEU A 155 34.44 21.35 41.66
N VAL A 156 34.69 20.36 42.54
CA VAL A 156 34.14 19.00 42.40
C VAL A 156 32.61 18.98 42.49
N GLY A 157 32.01 19.85 43.32
CA GLY A 157 30.55 20.01 43.40
C GLY A 157 29.97 20.66 42.13
N VAL A 158 30.65 21.68 41.60
CA VAL A 158 30.28 22.36 40.36
C VAL A 158 30.27 21.40 39.16
N LYS A 159 31.18 20.40 39.12
CA LYS A 159 31.16 19.35 38.09
C LYS A 159 29.86 18.52 38.11
N ALA A 160 29.36 18.16 39.29
CA ALA A 160 28.11 17.41 39.42
C ALA A 160 26.89 18.25 39.01
N ASP A 161 26.90 19.54 39.36
CA ASP A 161 25.87 20.50 38.94
C ASP A 161 25.89 20.72 37.42
N ILE A 162 27.06 20.78 36.79
CA ILE A 162 27.20 20.86 35.32
C ILE A 162 26.64 19.61 34.64
N ILE A 163 26.91 18.41 35.17
CA ILE A 163 26.35 17.16 34.61
C ILE A 163 24.82 17.15 34.75
N THR A 164 24.30 17.58 35.90
CA THR A 164 22.85 17.70 36.13
C THR A 164 22.23 18.75 35.21
N CYS A 165 22.87 19.90 35.04
CA CYS A 165 22.45 20.95 34.12
C CYS A 165 22.47 20.46 32.67
N ALA A 166 23.50 19.72 32.26
CA ALA A 166 23.57 19.11 30.93
C ALA A 166 22.46 18.08 30.69
N ALA A 167 22.13 17.26 31.69
CA ALA A 167 21.02 16.32 31.62
C ALA A 167 19.66 17.03 31.54
N ASN A 168 19.48 18.11 32.32
CA ASN A 168 18.27 18.94 32.26
C ASN A 168 18.14 19.67 30.91
N ILE A 169 19.24 20.21 30.37
CA ILE A 169 19.27 20.81 29.03
C ILE A 169 18.92 19.77 27.95
N ALA A 170 19.45 18.55 28.05
CA ALA A 170 19.12 17.47 27.14
C ALA A 170 17.64 17.06 27.22
N ALA A 171 17.06 17.02 28.43
CA ALA A 171 15.63 16.75 28.63
C ALA A 171 14.74 17.88 28.09
N ILE A 172 15.15 19.15 28.26
CA ILE A 172 14.44 20.31 27.70
C ILE A 172 14.49 20.30 26.17
N LEU A 173 15.64 20.00 25.56
CA LEU A 173 15.77 19.87 24.10
C LEU A 173 14.91 18.71 23.55
N ALA A 174 14.84 17.58 24.25
CA ALA A 174 13.99 16.45 23.86
C ALA A 174 12.47 16.76 23.98
N ALA A 175 12.07 17.57 24.97
CA ALA A 175 10.70 18.05 25.08
C ALA A 175 10.33 19.06 23.97
N ASP A 176 11.30 19.83 23.49
CA ASP A 176 11.14 20.74 22.35
C ASP A 176 11.02 19.95 21.02
N ASP A 177 11.68 18.79 20.88
CA ASP A 177 11.54 17.91 19.71
C ASP A 177 10.13 17.29 19.61
N GLU A 178 9.49 16.90 20.71
CA GLU A 178 8.09 16.44 20.70
C GLU A 178 7.12 17.59 20.36
N ALA A 179 7.39 18.80 20.86
CA ALA A 179 6.64 20.00 20.51
C ALA A 179 6.85 20.43 19.05
N VAL A 180 8.06 20.30 18.50
CA VAL A 180 8.42 20.54 17.10
C VAL A 180 7.83 19.46 16.19
N ASN A 181 7.76 18.20 16.62
CA ASN A 181 7.10 17.13 15.87
C ASN A 181 5.57 17.30 15.86
N ALA A 182 4.97 17.73 16.97
CA ALA A 182 3.56 18.10 17.03
C ALA A 182 3.24 19.35 16.20
N ALA A 183 4.09 20.39 16.26
CA ALA A 183 3.96 21.60 15.46
C ALA A 183 4.19 21.35 13.97
N SER A 184 5.14 20.49 13.60
CA SER A 184 5.38 20.08 12.21
C SER A 184 4.22 19.22 11.68
N SER A 185 3.63 18.36 12.50
CA SER A 185 2.42 17.60 12.15
C SER A 185 1.20 18.51 11.98
N ALA A 186 1.05 19.52 12.85
CA ALA A 186 0.01 20.54 12.74
C ALA A 186 0.21 21.46 11.52
N GLN A 187 1.46 21.86 11.22
CA GLN A 187 1.80 22.65 10.04
C GLN A 187 1.60 21.86 8.74
N THR A 188 1.96 20.58 8.72
CA THR A 188 1.68 19.68 7.59
C THR A 188 0.17 19.55 7.36
N THR A 189 -0.62 19.43 8.45
CA THR A 189 -2.08 19.41 8.37
C THR A 189 -2.67 20.74 7.88
N SER A 190 -2.09 21.88 8.29
CA SER A 190 -2.48 23.21 7.79
C SER A 190 -2.15 23.38 6.31
N ASN A 191 -0.93 23.00 5.89
CA ASN A 191 -0.50 23.05 4.49
C ASN A 191 -1.39 22.17 3.61
N LEU A 192 -1.72 20.95 4.04
CA LEU A 192 -2.66 20.08 3.32
C LEU A 192 -4.07 20.68 3.27
N ARG A 193 -4.54 21.34 4.33
CA ARG A 193 -5.84 22.03 4.34
C ARG A 193 -5.85 23.22 3.36
N ASP A 194 -4.77 23.98 3.30
CA ASP A 194 -4.61 25.12 2.39
C ASP A 194 -4.46 24.66 0.93
N GLU A 195 -3.75 23.55 0.69
CA GLU A 195 -3.68 22.89 -0.62
C GLU A 195 -5.04 22.35 -1.06
N VAL A 196 -5.81 21.73 -0.16
CA VAL A 196 -7.19 21.28 -0.44
C VAL A 196 -8.12 22.46 -0.69
N ALA A 197 -7.98 23.57 0.05
CA ALA A 197 -8.76 24.79 -0.20
C ALA A 197 -8.42 25.41 -1.57
N THR A 198 -7.13 25.42 -1.93
CA THR A 198 -6.65 25.87 -3.24
C THR A 198 -7.15 24.97 -4.36
N MET A 199 -7.08 23.64 -4.18
CA MET A 199 -7.62 22.67 -5.12
C MET A 199 -9.13 22.85 -5.31
N LYS A 200 -9.90 23.10 -4.24
CA LYS A 200 -11.34 23.41 -4.34
C LYS A 200 -11.59 24.67 -5.17
N GLN A 201 -10.81 25.73 -4.96
CA GLN A 201 -10.93 26.96 -5.75
C GLN A 201 -10.57 26.75 -7.22
N LEU A 202 -9.53 25.96 -7.51
CA LEU A 202 -9.13 25.63 -8.88
C LEU A 202 -10.17 24.76 -9.59
N VAL A 203 -10.78 23.81 -8.89
CA VAL A 203 -11.88 22.98 -9.43
C VAL A 203 -13.10 23.86 -9.73
N GLU A 204 -13.45 24.79 -8.84
CA GLU A 204 -14.59 25.68 -9.09
C GLU A 204 -14.30 26.67 -10.23
N ALA A 205 -13.08 27.19 -10.33
CA ALA A 205 -12.66 28.02 -11.46
C ALA A 205 -12.65 27.24 -12.78
N ALA A 206 -12.21 25.98 -12.77
CA ALA A 206 -12.23 25.11 -13.95
C ALA A 206 -13.67 24.79 -14.38
N LYS A 207 -14.58 24.58 -13.42
CA LYS A 207 -16.01 24.43 -13.66
C LYS A 207 -16.60 25.70 -14.27
N ASP A 208 -16.28 26.88 -13.74
CA ASP A 208 -16.74 28.16 -14.29
C ASP A 208 -16.22 28.39 -15.71
N GLN A 209 -14.96 28.04 -15.98
CA GLN A 209 -14.39 28.09 -17.34
C GLN A 209 -15.07 27.11 -18.30
N ALA A 210 -15.40 25.89 -17.84
CA ALA A 210 -16.13 24.92 -18.64
C ALA A 210 -17.57 25.37 -18.93
N ILE A 211 -18.24 25.98 -17.95
CA ILE A 211 -19.56 26.60 -18.13
C ILE A 211 -19.47 27.75 -19.15
N ALA A 212 -18.49 28.64 -19.02
CA ALA A 212 -18.30 29.75 -19.96
C ALA A 212 -17.97 29.26 -21.38
N ALA A 213 -17.14 28.22 -21.53
CA ALA A 213 -16.81 27.61 -22.81
C ALA A 213 -18.03 26.91 -23.45
N ARG A 214 -18.84 26.22 -22.64
CA ARG A 214 -20.13 25.65 -23.07
C ARG A 214 -21.08 26.74 -23.56
N ASP A 215 -21.24 27.81 -22.78
CA ASP A 215 -22.17 28.90 -23.11
C ASP A 215 -21.71 29.64 -24.37
N ALA A 216 -20.40 29.84 -24.55
CA ALA A 216 -19.83 30.38 -25.78
C ALA A 216 -20.03 29.46 -26.98
N ALA A 217 -19.85 28.14 -26.83
CA ALA A 217 -20.11 27.15 -27.89
C ALA A 217 -21.60 27.09 -28.27
N GLN A 218 -22.50 27.22 -27.29
CA GLN A 218 -23.94 27.24 -27.49
C GLN A 218 -24.44 28.54 -28.14
N ALA A 219 -23.79 29.67 -27.85
CA ALA A 219 -24.03 30.96 -28.53
C ALA A 219 -23.50 30.97 -29.97
N ALA A 220 -22.35 30.33 -30.22
CA ALA A 220 -21.72 30.25 -31.54
C ALA A 220 -22.41 29.24 -32.48
N ASN A 221 -23.03 28.18 -31.92
CA ASN A 221 -23.76 27.17 -32.69
C ASN A 221 -25.03 26.79 -31.92
N PRO A 222 -26.18 27.45 -32.16
CA PRO A 222 -27.42 27.21 -31.42
C PRO A 222 -27.96 25.81 -31.73
N ILE A 223 -27.49 24.80 -31.01
CA ILE A 223 -28.10 23.47 -31.01
C ILE A 223 -29.39 23.59 -30.19
N PRO A 224 -30.55 23.19 -30.70
CA PRO A 224 -31.75 23.09 -29.90
C PRO A 224 -31.54 21.98 -28.87
N ALA A 225 -30.95 22.31 -27.73
CA ALA A 225 -30.80 21.40 -26.62
C ALA A 225 -32.20 20.98 -26.16
N SER A 226 -32.52 19.69 -26.27
CA SER A 226 -33.73 19.13 -25.70
C SER A 226 -33.77 19.50 -24.21
N ASP A 227 -34.95 19.87 -23.72
CA ASP A 227 -35.16 20.46 -22.39
C ASP A 227 -34.55 19.64 -21.24
N LYS A 228 -34.28 18.34 -21.48
CA LYS A 228 -33.72 17.37 -20.55
C LYS A 228 -32.21 17.51 -20.29
N GLY A 229 -31.42 18.00 -21.26
CA GLY A 229 -29.99 18.24 -21.04
C GLY A 229 -29.74 19.37 -20.03
N ARG A 230 -30.64 20.36 -20.00
CA ARG A 230 -30.65 21.42 -18.98
C ARG A 230 -31.15 20.89 -17.63
N GLU A 231 -32.11 19.97 -17.65
CA GLU A 231 -32.63 19.32 -16.45
C GLU A 231 -31.58 18.44 -15.75
N LEU A 232 -30.71 17.76 -16.51
CA LEU A 232 -29.67 16.87 -15.98
C LEU A 232 -28.56 17.63 -15.22
N VAL A 233 -28.16 18.79 -15.73
CA VAL A 233 -27.11 19.66 -15.12
C VAL A 233 -27.58 20.31 -13.82
N ALA A 234 -28.90 20.36 -13.59
CA ALA A 234 -29.50 20.94 -12.39
C ALA A 234 -29.80 19.89 -11.30
N LYS A 235 -29.34 18.64 -11.43
CA LYS A 235 -29.56 17.57 -10.43
C LYS A 235 -28.31 17.34 -9.59
N ASP A 236 -28.52 17.25 -8.28
CA ASP A 236 -27.44 17.09 -7.30
C ASP A 236 -27.20 15.63 -6.91
N THR A 237 -28.11 14.72 -7.27
CA THR A 237 -28.03 13.31 -6.86
C THR A 237 -28.05 12.32 -8.03
N ALA A 238 -27.33 11.20 -7.86
CA ALA A 238 -27.24 10.13 -8.85
C ALA A 238 -28.58 9.43 -9.14
N ALA A 239 -29.56 9.48 -8.21
CA ALA A 239 -30.89 8.93 -8.43
C ALA A 239 -31.76 9.83 -9.33
N GLU A 240 -31.65 11.15 -9.17
CA GLU A 240 -32.34 12.13 -10.01
C GLU A 240 -31.74 12.16 -11.42
N MET A 241 -30.42 12.10 -11.52
CA MET A 241 -29.73 11.92 -12.80
C MET A 241 -30.20 10.62 -13.47
N ARG A 242 -30.23 9.49 -12.76
CA ARG A 242 -30.73 8.19 -13.27
C ARG A 242 -32.19 8.23 -13.75
N THR A 243 -33.02 9.10 -13.19
CA THR A 243 -34.42 9.27 -13.62
C THR A 243 -34.52 10.03 -14.94
N VAL A 244 -33.68 11.06 -15.13
CA VAL A 244 -33.57 11.80 -16.40
C VAL A 244 -32.88 10.95 -17.47
N LEU A 245 -31.83 10.20 -17.10
CA LEU A 245 -31.11 9.22 -17.93
C LEU A 245 -31.97 7.97 -18.24
N GLY A 246 -32.91 7.58 -17.38
CA GLY A 246 -33.86 6.48 -17.61
C GLY A 246 -34.89 6.75 -18.70
N ALA A 247 -34.97 8.00 -19.17
CA ALA A 247 -35.68 8.36 -20.39
C ALA A 247 -34.82 8.25 -21.67
N MET A 248 -33.56 7.81 -21.56
CA MET A 248 -32.68 7.51 -22.70
C MET A 248 -33.07 6.16 -23.31
N ALA A 249 -34.15 6.15 -24.08
CA ALA A 249 -34.02 5.51 -25.39
C ALA A 249 -32.89 6.27 -26.10
N VAL A 250 -31.92 5.52 -26.62
CA VAL A 250 -30.78 6.04 -27.39
C VAL A 250 -31.31 6.96 -28.49
N GLU A 251 -31.26 8.27 -28.27
CA GLU A 251 -31.38 9.24 -29.36
C GLU A 251 -29.95 9.46 -29.84
N GLU A 252 -29.54 8.66 -30.83
CA GLU A 252 -28.26 8.79 -31.53
C GLU A 252 -28.03 10.27 -31.87
N VAL A 253 -26.91 10.84 -31.43
CA VAL A 253 -26.38 12.02 -32.12
C VAL A 253 -26.06 11.52 -33.53
N PRO A 254 -26.79 11.94 -34.58
CA PRO A 254 -26.65 11.29 -35.86
C PRO A 254 -25.24 11.58 -36.40
N SER A 255 -24.41 10.56 -36.49
CA SER A 255 -23.50 10.46 -37.63
C SER A 255 -24.38 10.72 -38.85
N GLY A 256 -24.07 11.74 -39.66
CA GLY A 256 -24.89 12.08 -40.84
C GLY A 256 -25.10 10.93 -41.83
N VAL A 257 -24.40 9.80 -41.63
CA VAL A 257 -24.53 8.55 -42.35
C VAL A 257 -24.86 7.40 -41.37
N PRO A 258 -26.00 6.68 -41.55
CA PRO A 258 -26.40 5.60 -40.66
C PRO A 258 -25.51 4.35 -40.78
N VAL A 259 -25.46 3.54 -39.71
CA VAL A 259 -24.79 2.22 -39.72
C VAL A 259 -25.43 1.32 -40.78
N GLY A 260 -24.61 0.58 -41.52
CA GLY A 260 -25.04 -0.23 -42.67
C GLY A 260 -25.09 0.52 -44.00
N ALA A 261 -24.91 1.84 -44.01
CA ALA A 261 -24.78 2.60 -45.25
C ALA A 261 -23.53 2.20 -46.05
N LEU A 262 -23.67 2.11 -47.37
CA LEU A 262 -22.61 1.78 -48.31
C LEU A 262 -22.20 3.02 -49.10
N ILE A 263 -20.90 3.26 -49.23
CA ILE A 263 -20.34 4.35 -50.07
C ILE A 263 -19.18 3.86 -50.93
N ASP A 264 -18.94 4.60 -52.02
CA ASP A 264 -17.75 4.44 -52.85
C ASP A 264 -16.55 5.15 -52.20
N TRP A 265 -15.41 4.46 -52.15
CA TRP A 265 -14.20 4.93 -51.52
C TRP A 265 -13.00 4.77 -52.48
N PRO A 266 -12.31 5.86 -52.84
CA PRO A 266 -11.37 5.85 -53.97
C PRO A 266 -9.98 5.29 -53.62
N VAL A 267 -9.68 4.99 -52.35
CA VAL A 267 -8.35 4.56 -51.90
C VAL A 267 -8.41 3.26 -51.11
N ASP A 268 -7.26 2.61 -50.93
CA ASP A 268 -7.16 1.30 -50.27
C ASP A 268 -7.37 1.36 -48.75
N ALA A 269 -6.85 2.41 -48.09
CA ALA A 269 -6.98 2.61 -46.66
C ALA A 269 -8.44 2.92 -46.29
N VAL A 270 -9.08 2.01 -45.55
CA VAL A 270 -10.47 2.18 -45.10
C VAL A 270 -10.49 3.06 -43.84
N PRO A 271 -11.36 4.08 -43.76
CA PRO A 271 -11.49 4.93 -42.57
C PRO A 271 -11.95 4.14 -41.34
N ALA A 272 -11.65 4.68 -40.16
CA ALA A 272 -12.17 4.15 -38.91
C ALA A 272 -13.71 4.06 -38.95
N PHE A 273 -14.26 3.02 -38.31
CA PHE A 273 -15.71 2.72 -38.30
C PHE A 273 -16.32 2.37 -39.66
N TRP A 274 -15.49 2.10 -40.67
CA TRP A 274 -15.90 1.53 -41.95
C TRP A 274 -15.17 0.21 -42.22
N ALA A 275 -15.78 -0.66 -43.01
CA ALA A 275 -15.16 -1.90 -43.47
C ALA A 275 -15.37 -2.08 -44.98
N ARG A 276 -14.52 -2.88 -45.64
CA ARG A 276 -14.78 -3.28 -47.02
C ARG A 276 -15.99 -4.20 -47.07
N ALA A 277 -16.90 -3.94 -48.00
CA ALA A 277 -18.01 -4.84 -48.28
C ALA A 277 -17.53 -5.96 -49.21
N ASP A 278 -16.73 -6.89 -48.68
CA ASP A 278 -16.06 -7.97 -49.42
C ASP A 278 -16.57 -9.39 -49.08
N GLY A 279 -17.63 -9.51 -48.28
CA GLY A 279 -18.17 -10.80 -47.83
C GLY A 279 -17.58 -11.36 -46.54
N SER A 280 -16.61 -10.67 -45.94
CA SER A 280 -15.99 -11.07 -44.67
C SER A 280 -17.01 -11.25 -43.54
N ALA A 281 -16.67 -12.11 -42.57
CA ALA A 281 -17.49 -12.38 -41.39
C ALA A 281 -17.12 -11.43 -40.24
N PHE A 282 -18.13 -10.82 -39.63
CA PHE A 282 -18.02 -9.83 -38.55
C PHE A 282 -18.69 -10.36 -37.29
N SER A 283 -18.14 -9.99 -36.12
CA SER A 283 -18.68 -10.37 -34.81
C SER A 283 -20.02 -9.68 -34.53
N ARG A 284 -21.04 -10.46 -34.15
CA ARG A 284 -22.37 -9.96 -33.79
C ARG A 284 -22.33 -9.10 -32.53
N SER A 285 -21.51 -9.46 -31.54
CA SER A 285 -21.40 -8.72 -30.28
C SER A 285 -20.60 -7.43 -30.40
N THR A 286 -19.60 -7.41 -31.29
CA THR A 286 -18.78 -6.22 -31.53
C THR A 286 -19.49 -5.20 -32.42
N TYR A 287 -20.32 -5.66 -33.35
CA TYR A 287 -21.01 -4.83 -34.34
C TYR A 287 -22.52 -5.09 -34.32
N SER A 288 -23.14 -4.95 -33.14
CA SER A 288 -24.58 -5.21 -32.92
C SER A 288 -25.46 -4.36 -33.83
N ASP A 289 -25.14 -3.08 -33.98
CA ASP A 289 -25.96 -2.15 -34.75
C ASP A 289 -25.92 -2.47 -36.25
N LEU A 290 -24.74 -2.90 -36.74
CA LEU A 290 -24.61 -3.36 -38.12
C LEU A 290 -25.29 -4.72 -38.33
N HIS A 291 -25.21 -5.62 -37.34
CA HIS A 291 -25.92 -6.89 -37.36
C HIS A 291 -27.44 -6.67 -37.45
N ASP A 292 -27.97 -5.74 -36.67
CA ASP A 292 -29.38 -5.33 -36.70
C ASP A 292 -29.77 -4.67 -38.02
N ALA A 293 -28.91 -3.81 -38.58
CA ALA A 293 -29.15 -3.16 -39.86
C ALA A 293 -29.20 -4.15 -41.05
N LEU A 294 -28.33 -5.17 -41.05
CA LEU A 294 -28.23 -6.14 -42.16
C LEU A 294 -29.12 -7.38 -41.99
N ALA A 295 -29.40 -7.78 -40.75
CA ALA A 295 -30.24 -8.94 -40.41
C ALA A 295 -31.22 -8.58 -39.29
N PRO A 296 -32.20 -7.70 -39.57
CA PRO A 296 -33.16 -7.24 -38.56
C PRO A 296 -34.00 -8.40 -38.00
N GLU A 297 -34.46 -8.24 -36.77
CA GLU A 297 -35.36 -9.19 -36.12
C GLU A 297 -36.80 -9.00 -36.60
N PHE A 298 -37.44 -10.10 -37.00
CA PHE A 298 -38.83 -10.15 -37.44
C PHE A 298 -39.70 -10.81 -36.38
N THR A 299 -40.90 -10.27 -36.20
CA THR A 299 -41.97 -10.93 -35.44
C THR A 299 -42.66 -11.96 -36.33
N VAL A 300 -42.68 -13.21 -35.91
CA VAL A 300 -43.17 -14.35 -36.70
C VAL A 300 -44.01 -15.30 -35.86
N THR A 301 -44.64 -16.27 -36.50
CA THR A 301 -45.23 -17.43 -35.81
C THR A 301 -44.49 -18.69 -36.23
N ILE A 302 -43.80 -19.31 -35.27
CA ILE A 302 -43.09 -20.56 -35.41
C ILE A 302 -43.83 -21.61 -34.59
N THR A 303 -44.22 -22.71 -35.22
CA THR A 303 -44.98 -23.80 -34.59
C THR A 303 -44.12 -25.05 -34.53
N ASN A 304 -43.99 -25.62 -33.33
CA ASN A 304 -43.24 -26.86 -33.12
C ASN A 304 -43.72 -27.98 -34.06
N GLY A 305 -42.78 -28.66 -34.71
CA GLY A 305 -43.03 -29.75 -35.65
C GLY A 305 -43.40 -29.30 -37.07
N SER A 306 -43.50 -27.99 -37.33
CA SER A 306 -43.85 -27.44 -38.65
C SER A 306 -42.63 -26.81 -39.34
N ALA A 307 -42.48 -27.02 -40.65
CA ALA A 307 -41.58 -26.24 -41.51
C ALA A 307 -42.21 -24.91 -41.97
N ILE A 308 -43.52 -24.74 -41.83
CA ILE A 308 -44.23 -23.53 -42.26
C ILE A 308 -44.09 -22.47 -41.17
N MET A 309 -43.60 -21.29 -41.55
CA MET A 309 -43.55 -20.09 -40.72
C MET A 309 -44.42 -19.00 -41.35
N THR A 310 -45.22 -18.32 -40.51
CA THR A 310 -46.12 -17.25 -40.96
C THR A 310 -45.78 -15.89 -40.33
N SER A 311 -46.39 -14.83 -40.86
CA SER A 311 -46.31 -13.44 -40.38
C SER A 311 -44.97 -12.73 -40.60
N ILE A 312 -44.04 -13.33 -41.35
CA ILE A 312 -42.68 -12.79 -41.56
C ILE A 312 -42.62 -11.56 -42.49
N GLY A 313 -43.63 -11.33 -43.34
CA GLY A 313 -43.66 -10.22 -44.29
C GLY A 313 -42.58 -10.29 -45.38
N SER A 314 -42.90 -10.84 -46.55
CA SER A 314 -41.99 -11.01 -47.70
C SER A 314 -41.72 -9.72 -48.48
N ALA A 315 -42.25 -8.58 -48.05
CA ALA A 315 -42.04 -7.26 -48.67
C ALA A 315 -40.56 -6.82 -48.71
N GLN A 316 -39.66 -7.59 -48.09
CA GLN A 316 -38.21 -7.42 -48.07
C GLN A 316 -37.47 -8.24 -49.16
N GLY A 317 -38.18 -8.97 -50.03
CA GLY A 317 -37.59 -9.71 -51.14
C GLY A 317 -36.73 -10.90 -50.70
N PHE A 318 -37.28 -11.77 -49.83
CA PHE A 318 -36.61 -13.02 -49.44
C PHE A 318 -36.55 -14.02 -50.60
N ARG A 319 -35.61 -14.97 -50.51
CA ARG A 319 -35.47 -16.07 -51.48
C ARG A 319 -35.09 -17.38 -50.81
N ALA A 320 -35.28 -18.47 -51.54
CA ALA A 320 -34.78 -19.78 -51.13
C ALA A 320 -33.25 -19.77 -50.95
N GLY A 321 -32.76 -20.45 -49.92
CA GLY A 321 -31.35 -20.57 -49.55
C GLY A 321 -30.83 -19.52 -48.57
N MET A 322 -31.60 -18.48 -48.24
CA MET A 322 -31.20 -17.54 -47.17
C MET A 322 -31.17 -18.25 -45.81
N ALA A 323 -30.09 -18.06 -45.05
CA ALA A 323 -29.99 -18.60 -43.69
C ALA A 323 -30.98 -17.89 -42.75
N ILE A 324 -31.61 -18.65 -41.87
CA ILE A 324 -32.60 -18.13 -40.92
C ILE A 324 -32.38 -18.74 -39.54
N GLU A 325 -32.41 -17.88 -38.53
CA GLU A 325 -32.18 -18.27 -37.14
C GLU A 325 -33.27 -17.70 -36.24
N GLY A 326 -33.57 -18.39 -35.14
CA GLY A 326 -34.58 -17.99 -34.18
C GLY A 326 -34.78 -19.06 -33.12
N ALA A 327 -35.39 -18.69 -32.00
CA ALA A 327 -35.74 -19.65 -30.97
C ALA A 327 -36.69 -20.72 -31.55
N GLY A 328 -36.29 -21.99 -31.44
CA GLY A 328 -37.04 -23.12 -32.01
C GLY A 328 -36.74 -23.45 -33.47
N ILE A 329 -35.84 -22.72 -34.14
CA ILE A 329 -35.35 -23.05 -35.49
C ILE A 329 -34.04 -23.85 -35.36
N PRO A 330 -33.94 -25.06 -35.93
CA PRO A 330 -32.69 -25.82 -35.91
C PRO A 330 -31.52 -25.06 -36.53
N VAL A 331 -30.31 -25.24 -35.99
CA VAL A 331 -29.08 -24.65 -36.55
C VAL A 331 -28.87 -25.14 -37.99
N GLY A 332 -28.48 -24.22 -38.88
CA GLY A 332 -28.28 -24.52 -40.30
C GLY A 332 -29.55 -24.52 -41.15
N THR A 333 -30.70 -24.15 -40.59
CA THR A 333 -31.94 -24.01 -41.35
C THR A 333 -31.84 -22.85 -42.35
N THR A 334 -32.38 -23.07 -43.54
CA THR A 334 -32.51 -22.06 -44.60
C THR A 334 -33.97 -21.93 -45.02
N ILE A 335 -34.29 -20.84 -45.71
CA ILE A 335 -35.58 -20.69 -46.39
C ILE A 335 -35.60 -21.70 -47.56
N GLN A 336 -36.55 -22.62 -47.58
CA GLN A 336 -36.74 -23.57 -48.68
C GLN A 336 -37.54 -22.93 -49.82
N SER A 337 -38.63 -22.23 -49.50
CA SER A 337 -39.46 -21.50 -50.45
C SER A 337 -40.14 -20.29 -49.80
N VAL A 338 -40.50 -19.31 -50.64
CA VAL A 338 -41.32 -18.16 -50.26
C VAL A 338 -42.70 -18.37 -50.87
N ASP A 339 -43.66 -18.73 -50.03
CA ASP A 339 -44.97 -19.25 -50.48
C ASP A 339 -46.04 -18.15 -50.57
N GLY A 340 -45.72 -16.93 -50.10
CA GLY A 340 -46.54 -15.75 -50.28
C GLY A 340 -46.07 -14.58 -49.42
N ALA A 341 -46.88 -13.51 -49.42
CA ALA A 341 -46.52 -12.25 -48.76
C ALA A 341 -46.21 -12.36 -47.26
N ASN A 342 -46.67 -13.41 -46.58
CA ASN A 342 -46.50 -13.60 -45.14
C ASN A 342 -46.17 -15.04 -44.77
N GLN A 343 -45.71 -15.87 -45.71
CA GLN A 343 -45.44 -17.27 -45.46
C GLN A 343 -44.16 -17.72 -46.16
N ILE A 344 -43.35 -18.47 -45.42
CA ILE A 344 -42.18 -19.18 -45.94
C ILE A 344 -42.21 -20.63 -45.44
N THR A 345 -41.57 -21.51 -46.20
CA THR A 345 -41.27 -22.87 -45.77
C THR A 345 -39.78 -22.97 -45.44
N LEU A 346 -39.46 -23.51 -44.27
CA LEU A 346 -38.11 -23.77 -43.77
C LEU A 346 -37.58 -25.10 -44.29
N SER A 347 -36.26 -25.21 -44.46
CA SER A 347 -35.61 -26.47 -44.87
C SER A 347 -35.64 -27.57 -43.80
N ALA A 348 -36.06 -27.24 -42.56
CA ALA A 348 -36.22 -28.17 -41.45
C ALA A 348 -37.43 -27.76 -40.59
N ASN A 349 -38.08 -28.75 -39.97
CA ASN A 349 -39.18 -28.49 -39.04
C ASN A 349 -38.67 -27.78 -37.78
N ALA A 350 -39.41 -26.80 -37.29
CA ALA A 350 -39.12 -26.17 -36.00
C ALA A 350 -39.21 -27.19 -34.85
N THR A 351 -38.37 -27.03 -33.84
CA THR A 351 -38.28 -27.92 -32.66
C THR A 351 -38.95 -27.34 -31.42
N ALA A 352 -39.38 -26.08 -31.48
CA ALA A 352 -40.15 -25.41 -30.43
C ALA A 352 -41.02 -24.30 -31.03
N ASN A 353 -42.00 -23.82 -30.26
CA ASN A 353 -42.73 -22.61 -30.62
C ASN A 353 -41.83 -21.38 -30.44
N GLY A 354 -42.00 -20.39 -31.30
CA GLY A 354 -41.19 -19.17 -31.29
C GLY A 354 -41.91 -17.98 -31.94
N THR A 355 -41.50 -16.78 -31.57
CA THR A 355 -42.15 -15.53 -32.00
C THR A 355 -41.21 -14.57 -32.74
N LYS A 356 -39.93 -14.91 -32.82
CA LYS A 356 -38.87 -14.04 -33.37
C LYS A 356 -37.90 -14.83 -34.22
N CYS A 357 -37.47 -14.25 -35.34
CA CYS A 357 -36.40 -14.79 -36.17
C CYS A 357 -35.60 -13.69 -36.86
N ARG A 358 -34.41 -14.03 -37.34
CA ARG A 358 -33.56 -13.20 -38.20
C ARG A 358 -33.24 -13.93 -39.49
N VAL A 359 -33.34 -13.23 -40.62
CA VAL A 359 -32.96 -13.75 -41.95
C VAL A 359 -31.66 -13.08 -42.38
N TYR A 360 -30.65 -13.89 -42.66
CA TYR A 360 -29.31 -13.43 -43.02
C TYR A 360 -29.13 -13.41 -44.52
N ARG A 361 -29.32 -12.23 -45.14
CA ARG A 361 -29.26 -12.05 -46.60
C ARG A 361 -27.88 -12.33 -47.20
N TYR A 362 -26.83 -11.98 -46.46
CA TYR A 362 -25.44 -12.08 -46.91
C TYR A 362 -24.69 -13.28 -46.31
N GLY A 363 -25.35 -14.04 -45.43
CA GLY A 363 -24.75 -15.16 -44.70
C GLY A 363 -24.73 -14.91 -43.20
N ASN A 364 -24.90 -15.98 -42.43
CA ASN A 364 -24.92 -15.98 -40.97
C ASN A 364 -23.55 -16.34 -40.37
N GLY A 365 -22.47 -16.19 -41.13
CA GLY A 365 -21.10 -16.47 -40.69
C GLY A 365 -20.91 -17.93 -40.28
N ASP A 366 -20.42 -18.12 -39.06
CA ASP A 366 -20.28 -19.40 -38.36
C ASP A 366 -21.60 -20.01 -37.86
N GLY A 367 -22.72 -19.30 -38.05
CA GLY A 367 -24.05 -19.70 -37.59
C GLY A 367 -24.30 -19.50 -36.10
N SER A 368 -23.44 -18.73 -35.40
CA SER A 368 -23.62 -18.45 -33.98
C SER A 368 -23.14 -17.06 -33.57
N THR A 369 -21.86 -16.76 -33.76
CA THR A 369 -21.20 -15.57 -33.21
C THR A 369 -20.93 -14.49 -34.25
N THR A 370 -21.05 -14.82 -35.54
CA THR A 370 -20.69 -13.93 -36.64
C THR A 370 -21.81 -13.77 -37.68
N PHE A 371 -21.70 -12.77 -38.54
CA PHE A 371 -22.55 -12.54 -39.71
C PHE A 371 -21.69 -12.05 -40.87
N ASN A 372 -22.10 -12.26 -42.12
CA ASN A 372 -21.32 -11.83 -43.28
C ASN A 372 -21.73 -10.44 -43.76
N LEU A 373 -20.74 -9.68 -44.25
CA LEU A 373 -20.97 -8.44 -44.98
C LEU A 373 -21.46 -8.73 -46.42
N PRO A 374 -22.08 -7.75 -47.11
CA PRO A 374 -22.26 -7.84 -48.56
C PRO A 374 -20.92 -8.01 -49.27
N ASN A 375 -20.89 -8.69 -50.42
CA ASN A 375 -19.68 -8.85 -51.24
C ASN A 375 -19.82 -8.13 -52.58
N PHE A 376 -19.19 -6.97 -52.70
CA PHE A 376 -19.14 -6.16 -53.91
C PHE A 376 -17.85 -6.35 -54.74
N ALA A 377 -16.95 -7.26 -54.35
CA ALA A 377 -15.72 -7.49 -55.09
C ALA A 377 -16.03 -7.88 -56.55
N GLY A 378 -15.57 -7.06 -57.50
CA GLY A 378 -15.78 -7.27 -58.94
C GLY A 378 -17.21 -7.04 -59.44
N ARG A 379 -18.16 -6.67 -58.56
CA ARG A 379 -19.59 -6.57 -58.90
C ARG A 379 -20.02 -5.12 -59.05
N VAL A 380 -20.93 -4.90 -59.99
CA VAL A 380 -21.67 -3.64 -60.12
C VAL A 380 -22.96 -3.70 -59.29
N SER A 381 -23.33 -2.59 -58.68
CA SER A 381 -24.61 -2.47 -57.95
C SER A 381 -25.72 -2.00 -58.86
N ARG A 382 -26.91 -2.62 -58.78
CA ARG A 382 -28.16 -2.11 -59.37
C ARG A 382 -29.19 -1.86 -58.27
N THR A 383 -30.14 -0.95 -58.52
CA THR A 383 -31.22 -0.66 -57.57
C THR A 383 -32.21 -1.81 -57.49
N TRP A 384 -32.74 -2.05 -56.29
CA TRP A 384 -33.72 -3.10 -56.06
C TRP A 384 -35.06 -2.81 -56.73
N ASP A 385 -35.61 -3.80 -57.43
CA ASP A 385 -36.93 -3.76 -58.06
C ASP A 385 -37.83 -4.86 -57.45
N PRO A 386 -38.54 -4.58 -56.35
CA PRO A 386 -39.40 -5.57 -55.70
C PRO A 386 -40.62 -5.97 -56.56
N SER A 387 -40.95 -5.19 -57.59
CA SER A 387 -42.06 -5.51 -58.50
C SER A 387 -41.65 -6.49 -59.62
N GLY A 388 -40.36 -6.62 -59.88
CA GLY A 388 -39.81 -7.37 -61.01
C GLY A 388 -40.18 -6.82 -62.38
N ALA A 389 -40.78 -5.62 -62.47
CA ALA A 389 -41.28 -5.07 -63.72
C ALA A 389 -40.16 -4.69 -64.69
N ILE A 390 -39.02 -4.23 -64.16
CA ILE A 390 -37.82 -3.87 -64.92
C ILE A 390 -36.80 -5.01 -64.88
N ASN A 391 -36.73 -5.76 -63.78
CA ASN A 391 -35.88 -6.94 -63.62
C ASN A 391 -36.71 -8.22 -63.47
N PRO A 392 -37.25 -8.79 -64.56
CA PRO A 392 -38.12 -9.98 -64.46
C PRO A 392 -37.38 -11.24 -64.01
N ASP A 393 -36.05 -11.27 -64.19
CA ASP A 393 -35.23 -12.45 -63.89
C ASP A 393 -34.96 -12.61 -62.38
N GLU A 394 -35.09 -11.55 -61.57
CA GLU A 394 -34.85 -11.62 -60.12
C GLU A 394 -35.45 -10.41 -59.37
N ALA A 395 -36.23 -10.67 -58.32
CA ALA A 395 -36.90 -9.65 -57.50
C ALA A 395 -36.37 -9.58 -56.05
N ALA A 396 -35.48 -10.49 -55.64
CA ALA A 396 -34.92 -10.53 -54.30
C ALA A 396 -33.78 -9.53 -54.08
N LEU A 397 -33.69 -8.94 -52.88
CA LEU A 397 -32.62 -8.01 -52.52
C LEU A 397 -31.34 -8.77 -52.12
N GLY A 398 -30.18 -8.26 -52.50
CA GLY A 398 -28.88 -8.83 -52.11
C GLY A 398 -28.47 -10.09 -52.90
N VAL A 399 -29.03 -10.27 -54.09
CA VAL A 399 -28.65 -11.31 -55.06
C VAL A 399 -27.52 -10.86 -55.98
N SER A 400 -26.72 -11.82 -56.46
CA SER A 400 -25.78 -11.61 -57.57
C SER A 400 -26.43 -12.13 -58.84
N GLN A 401 -26.41 -11.33 -59.90
CA GLN A 401 -26.75 -11.77 -61.26
C GLN A 401 -25.45 -11.82 -62.06
N GLU A 402 -25.24 -12.90 -62.80
CA GLU A 402 -24.08 -13.04 -63.69
C GLU A 402 -24.23 -12.12 -64.91
N ASP A 403 -23.13 -11.89 -65.64
CA ASP A 403 -23.18 -11.08 -66.85
C ASP A 403 -24.04 -11.76 -67.92
N ALA A 404 -24.88 -10.96 -68.59
CA ALA A 404 -25.76 -11.42 -69.64
C ALA A 404 -25.72 -10.46 -70.84
N LEU A 405 -25.63 -11.02 -72.04
CA LEU A 405 -25.85 -10.31 -73.29
C LEU A 405 -27.20 -10.76 -73.85
N GLN A 406 -28.07 -9.80 -74.17
CA GLN A 406 -29.37 -10.12 -74.76
C GLN A 406 -29.20 -10.92 -76.05
N GLY A 407 -30.08 -11.90 -76.24
CA GLY A 407 -30.14 -12.67 -77.48
C GLY A 407 -30.30 -11.74 -78.67
N HIS A 408 -29.37 -11.82 -79.62
CA HIS A 408 -29.35 -10.99 -80.80
C HIS A 408 -29.00 -11.82 -82.03
N TRP A 409 -29.35 -11.28 -83.19
CA TRP A 409 -29.06 -11.87 -84.50
C TRP A 409 -28.07 -10.96 -85.22
N HIS A 410 -27.16 -11.55 -85.98
CA HIS A 410 -26.33 -10.81 -86.92
C HIS A 410 -26.96 -10.90 -88.30
N ASP A 411 -27.11 -9.77 -88.98
CA ASP A 411 -27.43 -9.77 -90.40
C ASP A 411 -26.18 -10.19 -91.19
N HIS A 412 -26.36 -11.10 -92.14
CA HIS A 412 -25.25 -11.67 -92.90
C HIS A 412 -25.11 -10.91 -94.23
N PHE A 413 -24.24 -9.90 -94.25
CA PHE A 413 -23.92 -9.21 -95.48
C PHE A 413 -22.93 -10.03 -96.32
N ALA A 414 -23.44 -10.72 -97.35
CA ALA A 414 -22.58 -11.37 -98.33
C ALA A 414 -21.97 -10.30 -99.24
N HIS A 415 -20.64 -10.11 -99.18
CA HIS A 415 -19.95 -9.34 -100.21
C HIS A 415 -20.18 -10.01 -101.57
N GLY A 416 -20.96 -9.36 -102.43
CA GLY A 416 -21.08 -9.75 -103.83
C GLY A 416 -19.67 -9.82 -104.42
N SER A 417 -19.20 -11.04 -104.68
CA SER A 417 -17.96 -11.22 -105.41
C SER A 417 -18.18 -10.63 -106.79
N ASN A 418 -17.51 -9.51 -107.10
CA ASN A 418 -17.33 -9.07 -108.47
C ASN A 418 -16.47 -10.14 -109.17
N ILE A 419 -17.12 -11.17 -109.70
CA ILE A 419 -16.56 -11.91 -110.83
C ILE A 419 -16.57 -10.89 -111.97
N GLY A 420 -15.39 -10.53 -112.48
CA GLY A 420 -15.29 -9.69 -113.66
C GLY A 420 -16.12 -10.28 -114.79
N GLN A 421 -17.02 -9.49 -115.37
CA GLN A 421 -17.71 -9.86 -116.61
C GLN A 421 -16.68 -9.98 -117.74
N GLY A 422 -16.31 -11.22 -118.06
CA GLY A 422 -16.15 -11.64 -119.47
C GLY A 422 -17.42 -12.39 -119.86
N SER A 423 -18.05 -12.02 -120.96
CA SER A 423 -19.32 -12.57 -121.47
C SER A 423 -19.47 -14.09 -121.28
N GLY A 424 -20.46 -14.48 -120.46
CA GLY A 424 -20.79 -15.87 -120.13
C GLY A 424 -21.42 -15.90 -118.73
N GLY A 425 -22.76 -15.94 -118.67
CA GLY A 425 -23.54 -15.67 -117.46
C GLY A 425 -23.13 -16.52 -116.25
N SER A 426 -22.54 -15.87 -115.25
CA SER A 426 -22.40 -16.40 -113.89
C SER A 426 -23.45 -15.73 -113.02
N ALA A 427 -24.56 -16.43 -112.80
CA ALA A 427 -25.57 -16.00 -111.85
C ALA A 427 -24.99 -16.05 -110.44
N ILE A 428 -24.93 -14.92 -109.73
CA ILE A 428 -25.17 -14.98 -108.29
C ILE A 428 -26.64 -15.36 -108.20
N ASN A 429 -26.90 -16.64 -107.96
CA ASN A 429 -28.23 -17.11 -107.60
C ASN A 429 -28.60 -16.44 -106.26
N ASP A 430 -29.23 -15.27 -106.34
CA ASP A 430 -30.40 -15.04 -105.52
C ASP A 430 -31.61 -15.62 -106.28
N ARG A 431 -31.52 -16.92 -106.59
CA ARG A 431 -32.68 -17.67 -107.09
C ARG A 431 -33.54 -17.97 -105.88
N THR A 432 -34.55 -17.14 -105.74
CA THR A 432 -35.91 -17.57 -105.39
C THR A 432 -36.28 -18.84 -106.16
N ASP A 433 -35.87 -20.01 -105.66
CA ASP A 433 -36.49 -21.29 -106.00
C ASP A 433 -36.90 -22.04 -104.73
N SER A 434 -38.21 -22.18 -104.67
CA SER A 434 -39.14 -22.66 -103.65
C SER A 434 -39.08 -24.14 -103.26
N THR A 435 -37.98 -24.89 -103.36
CA THR A 435 -38.03 -26.34 -103.03
C THR A 435 -36.82 -27.00 -102.37
N TRP A 436 -35.80 -26.29 -101.90
CA TRP A 436 -34.76 -26.91 -101.09
C TRP A 436 -34.60 -26.23 -99.74
N THR A 437 -34.89 -26.99 -98.68
CA THR A 437 -34.58 -26.74 -97.28
C THR A 437 -33.07 -26.72 -97.09
N GLN A 438 -32.35 -25.80 -97.72
CA GLN A 438 -30.96 -25.57 -97.38
C GLN A 438 -30.95 -24.66 -96.15
N LYS A 439 -31.34 -25.24 -95.01
CA LYS A 439 -30.64 -24.92 -93.77
C LYS A 439 -29.16 -25.07 -94.14
N VAL A 440 -28.43 -23.98 -94.21
CA VAL A 440 -26.99 -24.05 -94.00
C VAL A 440 -26.84 -24.46 -92.54
N THR A 441 -27.05 -25.76 -92.30
CA THR A 441 -26.56 -26.43 -91.11
C THR A 441 -25.06 -26.23 -91.22
N ALA A 442 -24.48 -25.45 -90.31
CA ALA A 442 -23.05 -25.23 -90.24
C ALA A 442 -22.37 -26.58 -89.95
N SER A 443 -22.16 -27.38 -90.99
CA SER A 443 -21.39 -28.63 -90.99
C SER A 443 -20.13 -28.53 -91.83
N ASP A 444 -19.83 -27.34 -92.37
CA ASP A 444 -18.50 -26.95 -92.85
C ASP A 444 -18.12 -25.68 -92.07
N GLY A 445 -17.02 -25.73 -91.29
CA GLY A 445 -16.49 -24.63 -90.48
C GLY A 445 -16.02 -23.39 -91.25
N LYS A 446 -16.65 -23.05 -92.38
CA LYS A 446 -16.35 -21.91 -93.25
C LYS A 446 -17.42 -20.81 -93.27
N THR A 447 -18.62 -21.06 -92.75
CA THR A 447 -19.67 -20.04 -92.53
C THR A 447 -19.92 -19.80 -91.04
N SER A 448 -18.86 -19.56 -90.28
CA SER A 448 -18.94 -19.05 -88.91
C SER A 448 -18.75 -17.53 -88.92
N VAL A 449 -19.59 -16.80 -88.18
CA VAL A 449 -19.28 -15.41 -87.81
C VAL A 449 -17.96 -15.46 -87.04
N ARG A 450 -16.92 -14.80 -87.56
CA ARG A 450 -15.55 -14.81 -87.00
C ARG A 450 -15.47 -13.85 -85.79
N THR A 451 -14.32 -13.22 -85.58
CA THR A 451 -14.18 -12.13 -84.59
C THR A 451 -14.96 -10.90 -85.03
N ALA A 452 -15.39 -10.08 -84.07
CA ALA A 452 -15.89 -8.74 -84.36
C ALA A 452 -14.81 -7.92 -85.07
N ILE A 453 -15.18 -7.24 -86.16
CA ILE A 453 -14.31 -6.34 -86.95
C ILE A 453 -14.85 -4.92 -86.89
N ALA A 454 -13.97 -3.92 -87.03
CA ALA A 454 -14.36 -2.51 -87.05
C ALA A 454 -15.19 -2.16 -88.31
N ASP A 455 -16.22 -1.34 -88.14
CA ASP A 455 -17.04 -0.79 -89.23
C ASP A 455 -16.44 0.48 -89.87
N GLY A 456 -15.26 0.90 -89.39
CA GLY A 456 -14.55 2.09 -89.86
C GLY A 456 -15.06 3.43 -89.31
N ILE A 457 -16.15 3.44 -88.53
CA ILE A 457 -16.78 4.66 -88.00
C ILE A 457 -16.75 4.66 -86.46
N ASN A 458 -17.06 3.52 -85.83
CA ASN A 458 -17.25 3.41 -84.39
C ASN A 458 -16.01 2.89 -83.62
N GLY A 459 -14.85 2.87 -84.28
CA GLY A 459 -13.58 2.42 -83.72
C GLY A 459 -13.39 0.90 -83.72
N GLN A 460 -12.30 0.44 -83.08
CA GLN A 460 -12.00 -1.00 -82.98
C GLN A 460 -12.88 -1.66 -81.90
N PRO A 461 -13.53 -2.79 -82.19
CA PRO A 461 -14.28 -3.55 -81.19
C PRO A 461 -13.40 -3.94 -80.01
N ARG A 462 -13.87 -3.65 -78.78
CA ARG A 462 -13.20 -4.08 -77.54
C ARG A 462 -13.78 -5.41 -77.10
N ILE A 463 -12.97 -6.47 -77.17
CA ILE A 463 -13.34 -7.83 -76.77
C ILE A 463 -12.56 -8.24 -75.50
N ALA A 464 -13.23 -8.93 -74.59
CA ALA A 464 -12.67 -9.43 -73.34
C ALA A 464 -13.37 -10.74 -72.94
N SER A 465 -12.87 -11.41 -71.91
CA SER A 465 -13.47 -12.65 -71.36
C SER A 465 -14.77 -12.43 -70.59
N GLU A 466 -15.14 -11.18 -70.31
CA GLU A 466 -16.32 -10.79 -69.53
C GLU A 466 -17.00 -9.61 -70.23
N THR A 467 -18.33 -9.64 -70.28
CA THR A 467 -19.13 -8.54 -70.81
C THR A 467 -19.20 -7.43 -69.76
N ARG A 468 -18.58 -6.27 -70.04
CA ARG A 468 -18.61 -5.12 -69.11
C ARG A 468 -18.63 -3.77 -69.81
N SER A 469 -19.25 -2.80 -69.14
CA SER A 469 -19.11 -1.39 -69.48
C SER A 469 -17.76 -0.86 -69.00
N LYS A 470 -17.37 0.34 -69.48
CA LYS A 470 -16.20 1.04 -68.94
C LYS A 470 -16.50 1.49 -67.51
N SER A 471 -15.66 1.12 -66.55
CA SER A 471 -15.84 1.43 -65.13
C SER A 471 -14.54 1.95 -64.48
N LEU A 472 -14.70 2.66 -63.37
CA LEU A 472 -13.61 2.96 -62.43
C LEU A 472 -13.70 1.97 -61.28
N ILE A 473 -12.57 1.37 -60.90
CA ILE A 473 -12.50 0.42 -59.79
C ILE A 473 -12.28 1.21 -58.49
N VAL A 474 -13.24 1.12 -57.57
CA VAL A 474 -13.23 1.76 -56.25
C VAL A 474 -13.62 0.74 -55.18
N ASN A 475 -13.23 1.00 -53.93
CA ASN A 475 -13.67 0.18 -52.80
C ASN A 475 -15.12 0.52 -52.44
N LYS A 476 -15.96 -0.50 -52.26
CA LYS A 476 -17.24 -0.34 -51.56
C LYS A 476 -16.99 -0.53 -50.07
N ILE A 477 -17.27 0.50 -49.28
CA ILE A 477 -17.14 0.44 -47.82
C ILE A 477 -18.49 0.60 -47.14
N ILE A 478 -18.67 -0.08 -46.01
CA ILE A 478 -19.89 -0.09 -45.20
C ILE A 478 -19.62 0.50 -43.81
N LYS A 479 -20.52 1.34 -43.31
CA LYS A 479 -20.44 1.92 -41.96
C LYS A 479 -20.72 0.81 -40.94
N VAL A 480 -19.76 0.51 -40.06
CA VAL A 480 -19.87 -0.63 -39.13
C VAL A 480 -20.30 -0.27 -37.71
N SER A 481 -20.15 1.00 -37.30
CA SER A 481 -20.59 1.46 -35.98
C SER A 481 -20.88 2.97 -35.94
N GLY A 482 -21.82 3.35 -35.07
CA GLY A 482 -22.18 4.73 -34.74
C GLY A 482 -21.25 5.32 -33.67
N GLY A 483 -19.97 5.48 -33.99
CA GLY A 483 -19.01 6.14 -33.09
C GLY A 483 -18.92 7.64 -33.35
N VAL A 484 -18.91 8.45 -32.28
CA VAL A 484 -18.39 9.81 -32.27
C VAL A 484 -16.87 9.71 -32.49
N ASP A 485 -16.35 10.38 -33.52
CA ASP A 485 -14.95 10.37 -33.95
C ASP A 485 -14.09 11.45 -33.26
N ASP A 486 -14.68 12.23 -32.35
CA ASP A 486 -13.97 13.24 -31.59
C ASP A 486 -13.21 12.61 -30.41
N SER A 487 -11.87 12.55 -30.53
CA SER A 487 -10.96 12.07 -29.50
C SER A 487 -11.13 12.78 -28.14
N GLY A 488 -11.58 14.04 -28.14
CA GLY A 488 -11.87 14.80 -26.93
C GLY A 488 -13.12 14.31 -26.21
N VAL A 489 -14.14 13.86 -26.94
CA VAL A 489 -15.40 13.32 -26.35
C VAL A 489 -15.18 11.93 -25.75
N LEU A 490 -14.40 11.07 -26.41
CA LEU A 490 -13.98 9.77 -25.87
C LEU A 490 -13.12 9.92 -24.60
N ALA A 491 -12.18 10.87 -24.60
CA ALA A 491 -11.36 11.17 -23.43
C ALA A 491 -12.21 11.73 -22.27
N ALA A 492 -13.18 12.60 -22.56
CA ALA A 492 -14.10 13.12 -21.56
C ALA A 492 -14.98 12.02 -20.94
N ALA A 493 -15.52 11.10 -21.76
CA ALA A 493 -16.31 9.98 -21.28
C ALA A 493 -15.50 9.02 -20.39
N GLY A 494 -14.24 8.75 -20.77
CA GLY A 494 -13.30 7.99 -19.93
C GLY A 494 -13.02 8.69 -18.60
N ALA A 495 -12.71 9.99 -18.64
CA ALA A 495 -12.46 10.79 -17.43
C ALA A 495 -13.69 10.85 -16.51
N LEU A 496 -14.90 10.93 -17.06
CA LEU A 496 -16.15 10.89 -16.29
C LEU A 496 -16.37 9.53 -15.62
N ALA A 497 -16.05 8.42 -16.30
CA ALA A 497 -16.11 7.08 -15.71
C ALA A 497 -15.08 6.91 -14.58
N ASP A 498 -13.86 7.42 -14.77
CA ASP A 498 -12.80 7.40 -13.77
C ASP A 498 -13.16 8.25 -12.54
N ILE A 499 -13.71 9.45 -12.76
CA ILE A 499 -14.21 10.32 -11.69
C ILE A 499 -15.35 9.64 -10.94
N ALA A 500 -16.30 9.02 -11.64
CA ALA A 500 -17.40 8.29 -10.99
C ALA A 500 -16.88 7.11 -10.14
N SER A 501 -15.87 6.38 -10.62
CA SER A 501 -15.23 5.33 -9.84
C SER A 501 -14.46 5.88 -8.64
N ALA A 502 -13.78 7.02 -8.78
CA ALA A 502 -13.04 7.67 -7.70
C ALA A 502 -13.98 8.19 -6.60
N VAL A 503 -15.10 8.81 -7.00
CA VAL A 503 -16.14 9.28 -6.08
C VAL A 503 -16.74 8.11 -5.31
N ALA A 504 -17.11 7.02 -5.98
CA ALA A 504 -17.64 5.84 -5.30
C ALA A 504 -16.66 5.22 -4.27
N LYS A 505 -15.35 5.24 -4.58
CA LYS A 505 -14.31 4.81 -3.63
C LYS A 505 -14.15 5.78 -2.47
N ALA A 506 -14.20 7.08 -2.73
CA ALA A 506 -14.12 8.11 -1.70
C ALA A 506 -15.31 8.03 -0.73
N ASP A 507 -16.52 7.86 -1.28
CA ASP A 507 -17.75 7.67 -0.49
C ASP A 507 -17.64 6.44 0.42
N GLU A 508 -17.10 5.33 -0.09
CA GLU A 508 -16.90 4.10 0.69
C GLU A 508 -15.85 4.28 1.79
N VAL A 509 -14.71 4.93 1.50
CA VAL A 509 -13.67 5.21 2.50
C VAL A 509 -14.21 6.16 3.57
N GLU A 510 -14.96 7.19 3.19
CA GLU A 510 -15.59 8.11 4.13
C GLU A 510 -16.62 7.41 5.02
N ARG A 511 -17.43 6.50 4.44
CA ARG A 511 -18.41 5.69 5.16
C ARG A 511 -17.71 4.79 6.19
N VAL A 512 -16.69 4.02 5.78
CA VAL A 512 -15.93 3.13 6.68
C VAL A 512 -15.24 3.92 7.78
N ALA A 513 -14.58 5.04 7.46
CA ALA A 513 -13.88 5.86 8.45
C ALA A 513 -14.82 6.47 9.50
N LYS A 514 -16.08 6.73 9.13
CA LYS A 514 -17.12 7.25 10.04
C LYS A 514 -17.86 6.16 10.80
N ASN A 515 -17.85 4.91 10.32
CA ASN A 515 -18.64 3.83 10.92
C ASN A 515 -17.94 3.22 12.13
N LYS A 516 -17.92 3.99 13.20
CA LYS A 516 -17.40 3.62 14.52
C LYS A 516 -18.45 3.90 15.58
N VAL A 517 -18.78 2.88 16.37
CA VAL A 517 -19.78 2.96 17.44
C VAL A 517 -19.11 2.65 18.76
N ALA A 518 -19.37 3.45 19.79
CA ALA A 518 -18.90 3.21 21.15
C ALA A 518 -20.08 3.22 22.12
N ASN A 519 -20.27 2.12 22.84
CA ASN A 519 -21.15 2.04 24.00
C ASN A 519 -20.26 2.12 25.24
N ILE A 520 -20.36 3.21 26.01
CA ILE A 520 -19.63 3.42 27.26
C ILE A 520 -20.66 3.58 28.37
N THR A 521 -20.57 2.76 29.41
CA THR A 521 -21.58 2.72 30.48
C THR A 521 -20.94 2.56 31.86
N ASN A 522 -21.45 3.34 32.82
CA ASN A 522 -21.23 3.18 34.26
C ASN A 522 -22.46 2.59 34.96
N THR A 523 -23.43 2.06 34.20
CA THR A 523 -24.65 1.48 34.77
C THR A 523 -24.28 0.26 35.61
N HIS A 524 -24.69 0.25 36.87
CA HIS A 524 -24.50 -0.90 37.77
C HIS A 524 -25.56 -1.95 37.45
N ALA A 525 -25.13 -3.18 37.18
CA ALA A 525 -26.04 -4.27 36.87
C ALA A 525 -25.48 -5.59 37.39
N THR A 526 -26.36 -6.42 37.94
CA THR A 526 -26.03 -7.76 38.42
C THR A 526 -26.71 -8.79 37.53
N TYR A 527 -25.94 -9.78 37.09
CA TYR A 527 -26.39 -10.87 36.25
C TYR A 527 -26.08 -12.20 36.92
N LEU A 528 -26.96 -13.19 36.75
CA LEU A 528 -26.71 -14.56 37.22
C LEU A 528 -26.21 -15.38 36.03
N ALA A 529 -24.90 -15.64 35.98
CA ALA A 529 -24.26 -16.45 34.96
C ALA A 529 -24.64 -17.93 35.15
N PRO A 530 -25.40 -18.55 34.23
CA PRO A 530 -25.86 -19.94 34.38
C PRO A 530 -24.69 -20.93 34.25
N THR A 531 -24.87 -22.16 34.74
CA THR A 531 -23.91 -23.25 34.56
C THR A 531 -23.66 -23.54 33.08
N TRP A 532 -22.43 -23.96 32.78
CA TRP A 532 -22.03 -24.35 31.42
C TRP A 532 -22.96 -25.44 30.86
N THR A 533 -23.71 -25.07 29.82
CA THR A 533 -24.48 -25.98 28.96
C THR A 533 -24.27 -25.56 27.50
N GLU A 534 -24.50 -26.47 26.54
CA GLU A 534 -24.31 -26.19 25.11
C GLU A 534 -25.20 -25.05 24.58
N ALA A 535 -26.23 -24.63 25.35
CA ALA A 535 -27.11 -23.53 24.98
C ALA A 535 -27.40 -22.58 26.15
N LYS A 536 -26.90 -21.35 26.00
CA LYS A 536 -27.33 -20.08 26.64
C LYS A 536 -26.62 -19.69 27.94
N GLY A 537 -25.65 -18.78 27.78
CA GLY A 537 -25.27 -17.81 28.82
C GLY A 537 -26.30 -16.69 28.93
N VAL A 538 -26.12 -15.77 29.87
CA VAL A 538 -26.97 -14.59 30.04
C VAL A 538 -26.36 -13.37 29.34
N GLU A 539 -27.19 -12.54 28.71
CA GLU A 539 -26.75 -11.30 28.08
C GLU A 539 -26.40 -10.25 29.13
N VAL A 540 -25.21 -9.68 29.03
CA VAL A 540 -24.83 -8.46 29.75
C VAL A 540 -25.43 -7.26 29.03
N ALA A 541 -26.74 -7.06 29.23
CA ALA A 541 -27.55 -6.15 28.40
C ALA A 541 -27.03 -4.71 28.33
N VAL A 542 -26.33 -4.24 29.38
CA VAL A 542 -25.73 -2.89 29.40
C VAL A 542 -24.61 -2.69 28.37
N LEU A 543 -24.06 -3.77 27.81
CA LEU A 543 -22.96 -3.75 26.82
C LEU A 543 -23.40 -4.14 25.39
N SER A 544 -24.70 -4.38 25.17
CA SER A 544 -25.23 -4.65 23.83
C SER A 544 -24.97 -3.44 22.92
N THR A 545 -24.38 -3.67 21.74
CA THR A 545 -23.93 -2.59 20.85
C THR A 545 -24.22 -2.95 19.40
N THR A 546 -24.84 -2.02 18.67
CA THR A 546 -25.22 -2.19 17.27
C THR A 546 -24.33 -1.34 16.39
N ILE A 547 -23.82 -1.92 15.30
CA ILE A 547 -23.19 -1.19 14.20
C ILE A 547 -24.03 -1.39 12.95
N GLU A 548 -24.43 -0.28 12.34
CA GLU A 548 -25.33 -0.26 11.19
C GLU A 548 -24.56 -0.01 9.89
N ASN A 549 -25.25 -0.14 8.75
CA ASN A 549 -24.75 0.26 7.44
C ASN A 549 -23.43 -0.40 7.00
N ILE A 550 -23.12 -1.62 7.47
CA ILE A 550 -21.93 -2.37 7.04
C ILE A 550 -22.07 -2.76 5.57
N ALA A 551 -21.04 -2.48 4.75
CA ALA A 551 -21.05 -2.90 3.35
C ALA A 551 -20.75 -4.39 3.18
N VAL A 552 -21.21 -4.97 2.06
CA VAL A 552 -20.99 -6.38 1.74
C VAL A 552 -19.48 -6.66 1.67
N GLY A 553 -19.02 -7.64 2.44
CA GLY A 553 -17.63 -8.10 2.46
C GLY A 553 -16.71 -7.34 3.41
N ASN A 554 -17.15 -6.20 3.96
CA ASN A 554 -16.40 -5.50 5.00
C ASN A 554 -16.45 -6.26 6.33
N LYS A 555 -15.53 -5.92 7.22
CA LYS A 555 -15.26 -6.61 8.48
C LYS A 555 -15.56 -5.69 9.66
N VAL A 556 -15.67 -6.24 10.87
CA VAL A 556 -15.83 -5.44 12.09
C VAL A 556 -14.77 -5.79 13.10
N LYS A 557 -14.04 -4.78 13.57
CA LYS A 557 -13.15 -4.89 14.73
C LYS A 557 -13.88 -4.41 15.97
N GLY A 558 -13.73 -5.13 17.07
CA GLY A 558 -14.28 -4.72 18.35
C GLY A 558 -13.25 -4.71 19.47
N ALA A 559 -13.37 -3.73 20.37
CA ALA A 559 -12.62 -3.64 21.62
C ALA A 559 -13.62 -3.61 22.78
N VAL A 560 -13.44 -4.49 23.76
CA VAL A 560 -14.34 -4.67 24.89
C VAL A 560 -13.56 -4.49 26.18
N HIS A 561 -14.06 -3.62 27.05
CA HIS A 561 -13.55 -3.38 28.39
C HIS A 561 -14.70 -3.56 29.38
N ILE A 562 -14.56 -4.45 30.35
CA ILE A 562 -15.60 -4.77 31.32
C ILE A 562 -15.01 -4.61 32.71
N PHE A 563 -15.53 -3.67 33.49
CA PHE A 563 -15.28 -3.63 34.91
C PHE A 563 -16.27 -4.57 35.60
N CYS A 564 -15.78 -5.65 36.20
CA CYS A 564 -16.63 -6.65 36.81
C CYS A 564 -16.04 -7.26 38.08
N GLU A 565 -16.92 -7.75 38.95
CA GLU A 565 -16.60 -8.68 40.02
C GLU A 565 -17.45 -9.95 39.83
N SER A 566 -16.89 -11.14 40.07
CA SER A 566 -17.57 -12.42 39.91
C SER A 566 -17.24 -13.42 41.03
N GLU A 567 -18.13 -14.37 41.31
CA GLU A 567 -17.92 -15.44 42.33
C GLU A 567 -16.94 -16.56 41.87
N ASN A 568 -15.94 -16.21 41.06
CA ASN A 568 -14.96 -17.07 40.36
C ASN A 568 -15.58 -17.93 39.23
N ASN A 569 -14.76 -18.35 38.26
CA ASN A 569 -15.16 -19.27 37.17
C ASN A 569 -16.27 -18.73 36.26
N VAL A 570 -16.08 -17.51 35.73
CA VAL A 570 -17.00 -16.91 34.74
C VAL A 570 -16.29 -16.72 33.40
N THR A 571 -16.97 -17.04 32.32
CA THR A 571 -16.51 -16.90 30.93
C THR A 571 -17.37 -15.91 30.17
N TYR A 572 -16.73 -14.98 29.47
CA TYR A 572 -17.39 -14.03 28.57
C TYR A 572 -17.19 -14.42 27.10
N TYR A 573 -18.23 -14.26 26.30
CA TYR A 573 -18.21 -14.50 24.85
C TYR A 573 -19.12 -13.53 24.11
N ILE A 574 -18.99 -13.48 22.78
CA ILE A 574 -19.75 -12.54 21.94
C ILE A 574 -20.69 -13.30 21.02
N THR A 575 -21.89 -12.78 20.86
CA THR A 575 -22.80 -13.19 19.78
C THR A 575 -23.09 -12.01 18.86
N ARG A 576 -23.21 -12.27 17.56
CA ARG A 576 -23.67 -11.33 16.55
C ARG A 576 -25.01 -11.79 16.00
N ASN A 577 -26.07 -10.98 16.13
CA ASN A 577 -27.42 -11.34 15.66
C ASN A 577 -27.88 -12.74 16.16
N GLY A 578 -27.44 -13.12 17.36
CA GLY A 578 -27.71 -14.43 17.97
C GLY A 578 -26.77 -15.57 17.56
N VAL A 579 -25.83 -15.34 16.64
CA VAL A 579 -24.79 -16.31 16.25
C VAL A 579 -23.58 -16.16 17.16
N ASP A 580 -23.13 -17.25 17.77
CA ASP A 580 -21.93 -17.28 18.61
C ASP A 580 -20.67 -17.17 17.73
N LEU A 581 -19.88 -16.10 17.95
CA LEU A 581 -18.66 -15.84 17.18
C LEU A 581 -17.50 -16.77 17.59
N ILE A 582 -17.60 -17.46 18.73
CA ILE A 582 -16.58 -18.39 19.26
C ILE A 582 -16.88 -19.84 18.89
N ARG A 583 -18.16 -20.27 18.89
CA ARG A 583 -18.53 -21.69 18.81
C ARG A 583 -19.11 -22.19 17.47
N GLY A 584 -19.41 -21.30 16.53
CA GLY A 584 -20.08 -21.70 15.28
C GLY A 584 -21.41 -22.44 15.52
N THR A 585 -22.00 -23.01 14.47
CA THR A 585 -23.31 -23.70 14.51
C THR A 585 -23.23 -25.18 14.96
N GLY A 586 -22.10 -25.65 15.48
CA GLY A 586 -21.95 -27.06 15.88
C GLY A 586 -20.67 -27.28 16.69
N GLY A 587 -20.79 -27.93 17.85
CA GLY A 587 -19.72 -28.07 18.82
C GLY A 587 -18.43 -28.69 18.29
N GLY A 588 -17.30 -28.19 18.81
CA GLY A 588 -15.99 -28.84 18.75
C GLY A 588 -14.86 -28.03 18.10
N ASP A 589 -15.16 -27.20 17.11
CA ASP A 589 -14.16 -26.42 16.36
C ASP A 589 -14.25 -24.92 16.63
N ASN A 590 -13.12 -24.20 16.51
CA ASN A 590 -13.07 -22.74 16.59
C ASN A 590 -14.08 -22.14 15.59
N GLY A 591 -14.98 -21.30 16.07
CA GLY A 591 -16.05 -20.68 15.28
C GLY A 591 -15.51 -19.98 14.04
N ALA A 592 -16.17 -20.21 12.92
CA ALA A 592 -15.67 -19.91 11.57
C ALA A 592 -15.46 -18.41 11.24
N ASN A 593 -15.71 -17.46 12.15
CA ASN A 593 -15.79 -16.04 11.80
C ASN A 593 -15.17 -15.05 12.81
N GLY A 594 -14.35 -15.49 13.78
CA GLY A 594 -13.60 -14.52 14.61
C GLY A 594 -12.57 -15.10 15.56
N TYR A 595 -11.47 -14.35 15.76
CA TYR A 595 -10.40 -14.70 16.70
C TYR A 595 -10.67 -14.05 18.06
N ILE A 596 -11.04 -14.84 19.08
CA ILE A 596 -11.15 -14.38 20.47
C ILE A 596 -10.51 -15.43 21.40
N ALA A 597 -9.60 -14.98 22.28
CA ALA A 597 -9.20 -15.76 23.44
C ALA A 597 -10.30 -15.65 24.51
N THR A 598 -10.95 -16.76 24.87
CA THR A 598 -11.80 -16.79 26.06
C THR A 598 -11.01 -16.29 27.25
N ILE A 599 -11.45 -15.20 27.89
CA ILE A 599 -10.88 -14.80 29.15
C ILE A 599 -11.77 -15.33 30.25
N SER A 600 -11.24 -16.29 31.00
CA SER A 600 -11.82 -16.75 32.25
C SER A 600 -11.35 -15.83 33.36
N ASP A 601 -12.27 -15.37 34.19
CA ASP A 601 -11.91 -14.83 35.50
C ASP A 601 -11.55 -16.01 36.41
N VAL A 602 -10.25 -16.33 36.44
CA VAL A 602 -9.67 -17.41 37.28
C VAL A 602 -9.22 -16.87 38.63
N GLN A 603 -9.51 -15.60 38.95
CA GLN A 603 -9.17 -15.08 40.28
C GLN A 603 -9.93 -15.86 41.35
N ILE A 604 -9.30 -15.96 42.52
CA ILE A 604 -9.74 -16.69 43.73
C ILE A 604 -10.17 -15.71 44.84
N SER A 605 -10.19 -14.41 44.53
CA SER A 605 -10.52 -13.33 45.46
C SER A 605 -11.63 -12.46 44.90
N ASN A 606 -12.58 -12.08 45.78
CA ASN A 606 -13.71 -11.18 45.52
C ASN A 606 -13.24 -9.72 45.30
N THR A 607 -12.34 -9.51 44.35
CA THR A 607 -11.75 -8.21 44.01
C THR A 607 -12.21 -7.81 42.62
N PRO A 608 -12.79 -6.60 42.44
CA PRO A 608 -13.15 -6.11 41.11
C PRO A 608 -11.96 -6.12 40.15
N SER A 609 -12.22 -6.51 38.91
CA SER A 609 -11.21 -6.59 37.87
C SER A 609 -11.66 -5.86 36.59
N LEU A 610 -10.67 -5.34 35.85
CA LEU A 610 -10.90 -4.81 34.52
C LEU A 610 -10.53 -5.87 33.49
N LEU A 611 -11.55 -6.47 32.89
CA LEU A 611 -11.41 -7.41 31.79
C LEU A 611 -11.31 -6.64 30.47
N SER A 612 -10.29 -6.94 29.65
CA SER A 612 -10.13 -6.29 28.33
C SER A 612 -9.79 -7.32 27.25
N PHE A 613 -10.52 -7.29 26.14
CA PHE A 613 -10.24 -8.13 24.97
C PHE A 613 -10.67 -7.46 23.68
N ASN A 614 -10.03 -7.88 22.58
CA ASN A 614 -10.40 -7.47 21.24
C ASN A 614 -10.97 -8.67 20.48
N PHE A 615 -11.81 -8.39 19.50
CA PHE A 615 -12.29 -9.37 18.55
C PHE A 615 -12.26 -8.81 17.14
N PHE A 616 -12.25 -9.72 16.17
CA PHE A 616 -12.36 -9.40 14.78
C PHE A 616 -13.40 -10.31 14.14
N ASP A 617 -14.40 -9.71 13.51
CA ASP A 617 -15.45 -10.39 12.79
C ASP A 617 -15.16 -10.32 11.29
N GLU A 618 -14.81 -11.46 10.72
CA GLU A 618 -14.37 -11.60 9.32
C GLU A 618 -15.53 -11.58 8.32
N ALA A 619 -16.78 -11.78 8.78
CA ALA A 619 -17.93 -11.92 7.90
C ALA A 619 -19.23 -11.41 8.55
N PRO A 620 -19.32 -10.12 8.93
CA PRO A 620 -20.57 -9.50 9.32
C PRO A 620 -21.58 -9.50 8.16
N GLY A 621 -22.87 -9.54 8.48
CA GLY A 621 -23.90 -9.36 7.47
C GLY A 621 -23.88 -7.92 6.93
N ALA A 622 -24.29 -7.71 5.68
CA ALA A 622 -24.50 -6.35 5.20
C ALA A 622 -25.65 -5.67 5.96
N GLY A 623 -25.51 -4.38 6.25
CA GLY A 623 -26.49 -3.61 7.03
C GLY A 623 -26.24 -3.66 8.54
N GLU A 624 -27.30 -3.98 9.30
CA GLU A 624 -27.29 -3.94 10.78
C GLU A 624 -26.70 -5.21 11.40
N ASN A 625 -25.76 -5.04 12.33
CA ASN A 625 -25.22 -6.12 13.15
C ASN A 625 -25.22 -5.74 14.61
N ILE A 626 -25.88 -6.56 15.43
CA ILE A 626 -26.01 -6.40 16.88
C ILE A 626 -25.03 -7.34 17.56
N TYR A 627 -24.06 -6.78 18.28
CA TYR A 627 -23.07 -7.51 19.07
C TYR A 627 -23.47 -7.51 20.54
N LYS A 628 -23.59 -8.70 21.11
CA LYS A 628 -23.99 -8.92 22.51
C LYS A 628 -22.90 -9.64 23.28
N ILE A 629 -22.53 -9.09 24.43
CA ILE A 629 -21.66 -9.75 25.40
C ILE A 629 -22.49 -10.71 26.24
N MET A 630 -22.07 -11.96 26.26
CA MET A 630 -22.71 -13.05 26.98
C MET A 630 -21.79 -13.54 28.09
N THR A 631 -22.36 -13.95 29.21
CA THR A 631 -21.62 -14.49 30.35
C THR A 631 -22.19 -15.82 30.84
N GLN A 632 -21.32 -16.74 31.27
CA GLN A 632 -21.66 -18.09 31.74
C GLN A 632 -20.66 -18.58 32.78
N SER A 633 -21.11 -19.41 33.72
CA SER A 633 -20.25 -20.06 34.70
C SER A 633 -19.54 -21.27 34.08
N SER A 634 -18.21 -21.35 34.25
CA SER A 634 -17.41 -22.53 33.94
C SER A 634 -17.37 -23.56 35.08
N GLY A 635 -18.03 -23.27 36.21
CA GLY A 635 -18.16 -24.17 37.37
C GLY A 635 -19.46 -24.98 37.39
N GLY A 636 -19.62 -25.82 38.42
CA GLY A 636 -20.81 -26.66 38.62
C GLY A 636 -22.05 -25.95 39.16
N SER A 637 -21.98 -24.64 39.42
CA SER A 637 -23.08 -23.80 39.91
C SER A 637 -23.15 -22.47 39.15
N ALA A 638 -24.33 -21.84 39.14
CA ALA A 638 -24.47 -20.48 38.62
C ALA A 638 -23.67 -19.50 39.50
N GLN A 639 -23.14 -18.44 38.89
CA GLN A 639 -22.29 -17.45 39.56
C GLN A 639 -22.88 -16.05 39.40
N THR A 640 -22.82 -15.25 40.45
CA THR A 640 -23.21 -13.84 40.39
C THR A 640 -22.10 -13.04 39.71
N VAL A 641 -22.48 -12.17 38.79
CA VAL A 641 -21.60 -11.23 38.07
C VAL A 641 -22.12 -9.82 38.29
N ALA A 642 -21.28 -8.98 38.88
CA ALA A 642 -21.55 -7.57 39.10
C ALA A 642 -20.78 -6.74 38.06
N ILE A 643 -21.48 -5.92 37.27
CA ILE A 643 -20.90 -5.03 36.25
C ILE A 643 -20.86 -3.60 36.77
N ASN A 644 -19.71 -2.95 36.65
CA ASN A 644 -19.44 -1.58 37.13
C ASN A 644 -19.58 -1.40 38.65
N HIS A 645 -19.74 -2.48 39.42
CA HIS A 645 -19.88 -2.45 40.88
C HIS A 645 -19.42 -3.79 41.50
N THR A 646 -19.34 -3.83 42.83
CA THR A 646 -18.88 -5.00 43.61
C THR A 646 -20.01 -5.93 44.09
N ILE A 647 -19.74 -7.22 44.27
CA ILE A 647 -20.68 -8.22 44.83
C ILE A 647 -20.80 -8.08 46.36
N SER A 648 -19.70 -7.86 47.08
CA SER A 648 -19.68 -7.92 48.55
C SER A 648 -20.15 -6.64 49.27
N GLY A 649 -20.73 -5.68 48.54
CA GLY A 649 -21.56 -4.57 49.04
C GLY A 649 -21.05 -3.79 50.27
N GLY A 650 -20.34 -2.69 50.03
CA GLY A 650 -20.39 -1.53 50.93
C GLY A 650 -21.24 -0.43 50.30
N THR A 651 -22.42 -0.09 50.85
CA THR A 651 -23.28 1.00 50.33
C THR A 651 -22.78 2.41 50.74
N GLY A 652 -21.47 2.63 50.72
CA GLY A 652 -20.81 3.85 51.22
C GLY A 652 -19.88 4.51 50.21
N ALA A 653 -19.21 5.59 50.62
CA ALA A 653 -18.27 6.36 49.81
C ALA A 653 -17.01 5.58 49.34
N ASN A 654 -16.80 4.36 49.85
CA ASN A 654 -15.67 3.49 49.54
C ASN A 654 -16.05 2.30 48.63
N ALA A 655 -17.22 2.34 47.99
CA ALA A 655 -17.60 1.34 47.00
C ALA A 655 -16.75 1.51 45.73
N GLU A 656 -16.18 0.41 45.22
CA GLU A 656 -15.45 0.41 43.96
C GLU A 656 -16.44 0.41 42.80
N TYR A 657 -16.40 1.48 42.00
CA TYR A 657 -17.20 1.66 40.80
C TYR A 657 -16.29 1.77 39.57
N GLY A 658 -16.78 1.27 38.45
CA GLY A 658 -16.02 1.32 37.21
C GLY A 658 -16.86 1.73 36.01
N VAL A 659 -16.19 1.79 34.87
CA VAL A 659 -16.80 2.08 33.57
C VAL A 659 -16.44 0.94 32.63
N SER A 660 -17.45 0.42 31.95
CA SER A 660 -17.30 -0.61 30.92
C SER A 660 -17.56 0.01 29.55
N SER A 661 -16.93 -0.53 28.51
CA SER A 661 -17.13 -0.07 27.14
C SER A 661 -17.05 -1.18 26.10
N VAL A 662 -17.77 -0.99 25.00
CA VAL A 662 -17.66 -1.76 23.76
C VAL A 662 -17.50 -0.77 22.61
N ILE A 663 -16.42 -0.90 21.86
CA ILE A 663 -16.12 -0.06 20.70
C ILE A 663 -16.10 -0.96 19.47
N LEU A 664 -16.91 -0.66 18.48
CA LEU A 664 -16.99 -1.34 17.19
C LEU A 664 -16.52 -0.42 16.08
N GLU A 665 -15.69 -0.92 15.18
CA GLU A 665 -15.14 -0.21 14.03
C GLU A 665 -15.33 -1.07 12.77
N GLU A 666 -15.95 -0.50 11.74
CA GLU A 666 -15.94 -1.15 10.43
C GLU A 666 -14.54 -1.08 9.80
N VAL A 667 -14.15 -2.15 9.11
CA VAL A 667 -12.88 -2.26 8.40
C VAL A 667 -13.18 -2.69 6.97
N GLN A 668 -12.62 -1.96 6.01
CA GLN A 668 -12.73 -2.30 4.59
C GLN A 668 -12.07 -3.65 4.30
N ALA A 669 -12.70 -4.44 3.42
CA ALA A 669 -12.27 -5.79 3.03
C ALA A 669 -10.82 -5.90 2.53
#